data_AF-A0A2V1ARW1-F1
#
_entry.id   AF-A0A2V1ARW1-F1
#
_cell.length_a   1.000
_cell.length_b   1.000
_cell.length_c   1.000
_cell.angle_alpha   90.00
_cell.angle_beta   90.00
_cell.angle_gamma   90.00
#
_symmetry.space_group_name_H-M   'P 1'
#
loop_
_entity.id
_entity.type
_entity.pdbx_description
1 polymer ?
#
loop_
_entity_poly.entity_id
_entity_poly.type
_entity_poly.pdbx_seq_one_letter_code
_entity_poly.pdbx_strand_id
1 'polypeptide(L)'
;MSTWQEAHDDQGRTYYYNVLTHETSWEKPAESAPSATWKAYKTDDGREYYHNEATGETTWDKPEGFGEEEKVSEEKEVAEEVAEPEEETLTELDKELAAQKVETGDLEKYKGVSEEEAQELFFKMMESEGVDSTWSFEKVIQTFVKNPSYWAVSDPSKRKQLYDEYLVNKLKSEAQNKTQVVESAKANFTSVLDEYRKQGKLNRHTRWVSVKDMLIKEDNPIFKHSVLGDGQLKAIFTEVINGIAKEEDSKHEEKKAEALAELETYLHQLVSGLDTKTISWDKLYEMLQTDARFKANKHFSILKKLDILELYMAKVYPKIKENIGSQVRKMEKENYRSDRKAREAFKLLLQKKVKINASSLFQDLLPQFEDEDVFIELCGRNGSTPLELFWDIVDEKSQELKVKKDLIEAVLRDSKADNDVTFASRESFVEKLQEIQDDRLNAFDLEDISEDSEVSVIYSQLVHTRMLQAQKAVSEFENSIPQKARELASWLHQHLPELDIIEVQEEEKEVENKTIILKKSHTYSLKKHHDNLDAWSSKLQNAPSFKKAETTAIQIYHDQPDKKLEKLTRLIHDSTTKLVALLNQQQEKKRSAPEKEPTELKKPRKEVEKKPIFTNPQSQSLKPYLTAVRTSLTAAICLEDFSSQLVERHNRPEIEVDNSHNPELILNPVTICRNENERILIEPSINSVRVSIKIKQADEIEQILVHQFTRFLTQRAENFFILRRVPIKGYDISFLITNFHTEQMLKDKLVDFIIEFMEEVDKEISEMKLFLNARARVIAESYLTPFD
;
A
#
# COMPACT_ATOMS: atom_id res chain seq x y z
N MET A 1 42.78 -9.15 -45.56
CA MET A 1 43.97 -8.52 -44.93
C MET A 1 43.53 -8.11 -43.53
N SER A 2 44.02 -8.80 -42.51
CA SER A 2 43.52 -8.71 -41.14
C SER A 2 43.97 -7.43 -40.44
N THR A 3 43.03 -6.72 -39.82
CA THR A 3 43.24 -5.46 -39.08
C THR A 3 43.74 -5.66 -37.65
N TRP A 4 43.77 -6.90 -37.17
CA TRP A 4 44.26 -7.28 -35.84
C TRP A 4 45.67 -7.88 -35.92
N GLN A 5 46.57 -7.41 -35.07
CA GLN A 5 47.95 -7.88 -34.95
C GLN A 5 48.19 -8.53 -33.59
N GLU A 6 48.98 -9.60 -33.58
CA GLU A 6 49.40 -10.30 -32.37
C GLU A 6 50.60 -9.59 -31.72
N ALA A 7 50.50 -9.31 -30.43
CA ALA A 7 51.54 -8.68 -29.61
C ALA A 7 51.72 -9.47 -28.30
N HIS A 8 52.86 -9.30 -27.63
CA HIS A 8 53.13 -9.95 -26.35
C HIS A 8 53.39 -8.90 -25.27
N ASP A 9 52.91 -9.16 -24.05
CA ASP A 9 53.24 -8.35 -22.88
C ASP A 9 54.66 -8.66 -22.36
N ASP A 10 55.11 -7.86 -21.39
CA ASP A 10 56.39 -7.98 -20.69
C ASP A 10 56.53 -9.26 -19.84
N GLN A 11 55.44 -10.03 -19.70
CA GLN A 11 55.42 -11.36 -19.09
C GLN A 11 55.31 -12.50 -20.12
N GLY A 12 55.37 -12.19 -21.42
CA GLY A 12 55.35 -13.15 -22.52
C GLY A 12 53.97 -13.69 -22.88
N ARG A 13 52.89 -13.08 -22.39
CA ARG A 13 51.50 -13.46 -22.71
C ARG A 13 51.03 -12.74 -23.97
N THR A 14 50.43 -13.50 -24.87
CA THR A 14 49.93 -13.01 -26.16
C THR A 14 48.60 -12.27 -26.00
N TYR A 15 48.49 -11.08 -26.59
CA TYR A 15 47.25 -10.35 -26.79
C TYR A 15 47.15 -9.79 -28.21
N TYR A 16 45.94 -9.56 -28.68
CA TYR A 16 45.63 -9.08 -30.03
C TYR A 16 45.24 -7.61 -29.98
N TYR A 17 45.84 -6.81 -30.86
CA TYR A 17 45.66 -5.37 -30.92
C TYR A 17 45.15 -4.95 -32.31
N ASN A 18 44.08 -4.16 -32.34
CA ASN A 18 43.52 -3.63 -33.59
C ASN A 18 44.25 -2.36 -34.00
N VAL A 19 44.87 -2.38 -35.18
CA VAL A 19 45.70 -1.27 -35.66
C VAL A 19 44.86 -0.03 -36.03
N LEU A 20 43.57 -0.20 -36.33
CA LEU A 20 42.68 0.92 -36.69
C LEU A 20 41.94 1.52 -35.49
N THR A 21 41.47 0.69 -34.55
CA THR A 21 40.68 1.17 -33.39
C THR A 21 41.52 1.39 -32.13
N HIS A 22 42.79 0.98 -32.14
CA HIS A 22 43.69 0.98 -30.98
C HIS A 22 43.22 0.12 -29.79
N GLU A 23 42.26 -0.79 -30.00
CA GLU A 23 41.72 -1.67 -28.97
C GLU A 23 42.60 -2.91 -28.77
N THR A 24 42.66 -3.43 -27.54
CA THR A 24 43.42 -4.65 -27.19
C THR A 24 42.49 -5.71 -26.61
N SER A 25 42.67 -6.96 -27.00
CA SER A 25 41.91 -8.14 -26.54
C SER A 25 42.86 -9.29 -26.24
N TRP A 26 42.63 -10.01 -25.14
CA TRP A 26 43.40 -11.21 -24.79
C TRP A 26 42.94 -12.47 -25.53
N GLU A 27 41.83 -12.38 -26.26
CA GLU A 27 41.28 -13.45 -27.08
C GLU A 27 41.34 -13.07 -28.57
N LYS A 28 41.77 -14.01 -29.42
CA LYS A 28 41.96 -13.79 -30.87
C LYS A 28 40.62 -13.45 -31.54
N PRO A 29 40.42 -12.23 -32.05
CA PRO A 29 39.16 -11.86 -32.70
C PRO A 29 38.97 -12.68 -33.97
N ALA A 30 37.82 -13.33 -34.09
CA ALA A 30 37.52 -14.29 -35.15
C ALA A 30 37.60 -13.62 -36.54
N GLU A 31 38.55 -14.06 -37.36
CA GLU A 31 38.60 -13.72 -38.78
C GLU A 31 37.44 -14.41 -39.51
N SER A 32 36.57 -13.58 -40.10
CA SER A 32 35.60 -13.87 -41.17
C SER A 32 34.84 -15.20 -41.12
N ALA A 33 33.57 -15.08 -40.76
CA ALA A 33 32.53 -16.10 -40.81
C ALA A 33 32.50 -16.91 -42.12
N PRO A 34 32.13 -18.21 -42.06
CA PRO A 34 31.71 -18.94 -43.24
C PRO A 34 30.36 -18.38 -43.72
N SER A 35 30.30 -18.02 -45.00
CA SER A 35 29.13 -17.77 -45.85
C SER A 35 27.76 -17.80 -45.14
N ALA A 36 27.25 -16.60 -44.81
CA ALA A 36 25.90 -16.41 -44.30
C ALA A 36 24.87 -16.85 -45.35
N THR A 37 24.19 -17.97 -45.09
CA THR A 37 23.11 -18.44 -45.97
C THR A 37 21.80 -17.83 -45.50
N TRP A 38 21.47 -16.64 -46.02
CA TRP A 38 20.19 -16.00 -45.79
C TRP A 38 19.11 -16.70 -46.63
N LYS A 39 17.96 -17.01 -46.01
CA LYS A 39 16.79 -17.56 -46.72
C LYS A 39 15.61 -16.58 -46.65
N ALA A 40 14.96 -16.38 -47.79
CA ALA A 40 13.78 -15.54 -47.91
C ALA A 40 12.51 -16.35 -47.57
N TYR A 41 11.70 -15.81 -46.67
CA TYR A 41 10.39 -16.35 -46.28
C TYR A 41 9.31 -15.29 -46.53
N LYS A 42 8.13 -15.73 -46.96
CA LYS A 42 6.97 -14.85 -47.12
C LYS A 42 6.08 -14.94 -45.89
N THR A 43 5.68 -13.80 -45.35
CA THR A 43 4.59 -13.74 -44.38
C THR A 43 3.24 -13.90 -45.07
N ASP A 44 2.21 -14.17 -44.27
CA ASP A 44 0.83 -14.38 -44.74
C ASP A 44 0.23 -13.16 -45.46
N ASP A 45 0.82 -11.98 -45.29
CA ASP A 45 0.47 -10.73 -45.96
C ASP A 45 1.27 -10.46 -47.26
N GLY A 46 2.09 -11.44 -47.70
CA GLY A 46 2.87 -11.37 -48.94
C GLY A 46 4.18 -10.56 -48.85
N ARG A 47 4.56 -10.08 -47.66
CA ARG A 47 5.86 -9.40 -47.45
C ARG A 47 6.97 -10.42 -47.20
N GLU A 48 8.10 -10.23 -47.87
CA GLU A 48 9.26 -11.09 -47.71
C GLU A 48 10.11 -10.61 -46.52
N TYR A 49 10.57 -11.55 -45.69
CA TYR A 49 11.58 -11.32 -44.66
C TYR A 49 12.68 -12.36 -44.78
N TYR A 50 13.90 -11.99 -44.40
CA TYR A 50 15.09 -12.79 -44.58
C TYR A 50 15.56 -13.28 -43.22
N HIS A 51 15.75 -14.59 -43.10
CA HIS A 51 16.24 -15.24 -41.88
C HIS A 51 17.64 -15.80 -42.12
N ASN A 52 18.58 -15.44 -41.26
CA ASN A 52 19.94 -15.98 -41.28
C ASN A 52 19.97 -17.27 -40.46
N GLU A 53 20.12 -18.42 -41.12
CA GLU A 53 20.11 -19.71 -40.43
C GLU A 53 21.30 -19.91 -39.48
N ALA A 54 22.40 -19.16 -39.67
CA ALA A 54 23.59 -19.28 -38.83
C ALA A 54 23.53 -18.40 -37.58
N THR A 55 22.92 -17.20 -37.66
CA THR A 55 22.83 -16.26 -36.52
C THR A 55 21.46 -16.25 -35.85
N GLY A 56 20.42 -16.79 -36.49
CA GLY A 56 19.03 -16.76 -36.01
C GLY A 56 18.37 -15.38 -36.15
N GLU A 57 19.01 -14.43 -36.84
CA GLU A 57 18.50 -13.07 -37.01
C GLU A 57 17.52 -12.98 -38.18
N THR A 58 16.45 -12.19 -37.99
CA THR A 58 15.45 -11.90 -39.04
C THR A 58 15.48 -10.42 -39.41
N THR A 59 15.53 -10.11 -40.70
CA THR A 59 15.43 -8.74 -41.22
C THR A 59 14.32 -8.63 -42.27
N TRP A 60 13.64 -7.49 -42.30
CA TRP A 60 12.63 -7.16 -43.33
C TRP A 60 13.27 -6.56 -44.58
N ASP A 61 14.48 -6.03 -44.45
CA ASP A 61 15.27 -5.47 -45.54
C ASP A 61 16.26 -6.50 -46.06
N LYS A 62 16.39 -6.61 -47.39
CA LYS A 62 17.24 -7.59 -48.07
C LYS A 62 18.72 -7.43 -47.65
N PRO A 63 19.34 -8.43 -47.01
CA PRO A 63 20.71 -8.31 -46.49
C PRO A 63 21.78 -8.22 -47.60
N GLU A 64 22.83 -7.44 -47.36
CA GLU A 64 23.97 -7.25 -48.29
C GLU A 64 24.65 -8.59 -48.63
N GLY A 65 24.82 -8.87 -49.93
CA GLY A 65 25.36 -10.13 -50.45
C GLY A 65 24.31 -11.17 -50.87
N PHE A 66 23.02 -10.94 -50.60
CA PHE A 66 21.94 -11.77 -51.15
C PHE A 66 21.60 -11.32 -52.59
N GLY A 67 22.11 -12.05 -53.59
CA GLY A 67 21.70 -11.90 -55.00
C GLY A 67 22.29 -10.71 -55.77
N GLU A 68 23.61 -10.67 -55.90
CA GLU A 68 24.32 -9.86 -56.92
C GLU A 68 25.23 -10.75 -57.78
N GLU A 69 24.68 -11.26 -58.88
CA GLU A 69 25.40 -11.38 -60.16
C GLU A 69 24.60 -10.56 -61.19
N GLU A 70 25.32 -9.93 -62.10
CA GLU A 70 25.04 -8.62 -62.71
C GLU A 70 23.81 -8.52 -63.65
N LYS A 71 23.25 -7.30 -63.66
CA LYS A 71 22.27 -6.73 -64.61
C LYS A 71 22.88 -6.48 -66.00
N VAL A 72 22.01 -6.31 -67.02
CA VAL A 72 21.86 -5.20 -68.00
C VAL A 72 20.93 -5.75 -69.12
N SER A 73 19.85 -5.16 -69.66
CA SER A 73 19.12 -3.87 -69.65
C SER A 73 17.75 -4.11 -70.35
N GLU A 74 16.65 -3.45 -69.94
CA GLU A 74 15.87 -2.41 -70.69
C GLU A 74 15.55 -2.74 -72.16
N GLU A 75 14.37 -2.56 -72.76
CA GLU A 75 13.19 -1.72 -72.50
C GLU A 75 12.04 -2.16 -73.48
N LYS A 76 10.81 -1.74 -73.14
CA LYS A 76 9.51 -1.68 -73.86
C LYS A 76 9.32 -2.13 -75.33
N GLU A 77 8.15 -2.79 -75.52
CA GLU A 77 7.00 -2.43 -76.39
C GLU A 77 6.52 -3.43 -77.49
N VAL A 78 5.19 -3.70 -77.44
CA VAL A 78 4.20 -4.08 -78.48
C VAL A 78 3.98 -5.55 -78.92
N ALA A 79 2.67 -5.89 -78.96
CA ALA A 79 1.92 -6.78 -79.86
C ALA A 79 1.84 -8.31 -79.64
N GLU A 80 0.58 -8.75 -79.55
CA GLU A 80 -0.11 -9.76 -80.38
C GLU A 80 0.63 -10.97 -80.98
N GLU A 81 -0.05 -12.10 -80.73
CA GLU A 81 -0.32 -13.24 -81.64
C GLU A 81 0.58 -14.50 -81.65
N VAL A 82 -0.06 -15.55 -81.12
CA VAL A 82 -0.30 -16.89 -81.71
C VAL A 82 0.85 -17.90 -81.72
N ALA A 83 0.64 -18.96 -80.92
CA ALA A 83 0.88 -20.33 -81.36
C ALA A 83 -0.15 -21.29 -80.71
N GLU A 84 -0.91 -21.91 -81.60
CA GLU A 84 -1.92 -22.97 -81.64
C GLU A 84 -1.91 -24.17 -80.64
N PRO A 85 -2.99 -24.99 -80.63
CA PRO A 85 -3.55 -25.68 -79.47
C PRO A 85 -3.06 -27.13 -79.34
N GLU A 86 -3.09 -27.67 -78.12
CA GLU A 86 -3.05 -29.11 -77.90
C GLU A 86 -4.30 -29.58 -77.14
N GLU A 87 -4.75 -30.75 -77.59
CA GLU A 87 -6.10 -31.30 -77.51
C GLU A 87 -6.55 -31.74 -76.12
N GLU A 88 -7.85 -31.58 -75.88
CA GLU A 88 -8.60 -32.18 -74.79
C GLU A 88 -8.58 -33.71 -74.87
N THR A 89 -8.08 -34.38 -73.81
CA THR A 89 -8.32 -35.81 -73.59
C THR A 89 -9.55 -35.99 -72.70
N LEU A 90 -10.68 -36.27 -73.33
CA LEU A 90 -11.92 -36.72 -72.68
C LEU A 90 -11.69 -38.06 -71.95
N THR A 91 -12.08 -38.12 -70.67
CA THR A 91 -12.03 -39.33 -69.82
C THR A 91 -13.04 -40.39 -70.26
N GLU A 92 -12.68 -41.66 -70.08
CA GLU A 92 -13.39 -42.88 -70.49
C GLU A 92 -14.84 -43.01 -69.98
N LEU A 93 -15.24 -42.18 -69.01
CA LEU A 93 -16.58 -42.15 -68.41
C LEU A 93 -17.69 -41.69 -69.40
N ASP A 94 -17.36 -40.79 -70.34
CA ASP A 94 -18.35 -40.25 -71.31
C ASP A 94 -18.76 -41.28 -72.38
N LYS A 95 -17.92 -42.29 -72.65
CA LYS A 95 -18.26 -43.39 -73.56
C LYS A 95 -19.17 -44.43 -72.91
N GLU A 96 -19.10 -44.63 -71.60
CA GLU A 96 -19.93 -45.62 -70.89
C GLU A 96 -21.36 -45.13 -70.64
N LEU A 97 -21.55 -43.86 -70.30
CA LEU A 97 -22.88 -43.31 -70.01
C LEU A 97 -23.74 -43.06 -71.27
N ALA A 98 -23.13 -42.93 -72.45
CA ALA A 98 -23.84 -42.82 -73.73
C ALA A 98 -24.47 -44.14 -74.22
N ALA A 99 -24.20 -45.27 -73.54
CA ALA A 99 -24.66 -46.60 -73.96
C ALA A 99 -26.00 -47.06 -73.35
N GLN A 100 -26.60 -46.30 -72.42
CA GLN A 100 -27.97 -46.58 -71.95
C GLN A 100 -29.00 -45.93 -72.87
N LYS A 101 -29.67 -46.77 -73.68
CA LYS A 101 -30.71 -46.38 -74.64
C LYS A 101 -31.83 -45.58 -73.96
N VAL A 102 -31.99 -44.31 -74.36
CA VAL A 102 -33.23 -43.55 -74.20
C VAL A 102 -34.05 -43.70 -75.49
N GLU A 103 -35.37 -43.86 -75.35
CA GLU A 103 -36.31 -44.14 -76.44
C GLU A 103 -36.18 -43.12 -77.59
N THR A 104 -35.77 -43.60 -78.75
CA THR A 104 -35.49 -42.83 -79.98
C THR A 104 -36.75 -42.34 -80.69
N GLY A 105 -37.86 -42.12 -79.98
CA GLY A 105 -39.13 -41.67 -80.55
C GLY A 105 -39.23 -40.15 -80.71
N ASP A 106 -38.73 -39.38 -79.74
CA ASP A 106 -38.90 -37.91 -79.70
C ASP A 106 -37.66 -37.12 -80.18
N LEU A 107 -36.56 -37.79 -80.48
CA LEU A 107 -35.31 -37.18 -80.96
C LEU A 107 -35.37 -36.71 -82.42
N GLU A 108 -36.34 -37.18 -83.22
CA GLU A 108 -36.52 -36.72 -84.60
C GLU A 108 -37.03 -35.28 -84.68
N LYS A 109 -37.71 -34.77 -83.64
CA LYS A 109 -38.19 -33.37 -83.59
C LYS A 109 -37.09 -32.33 -83.50
N TYR A 110 -35.89 -32.72 -83.06
CA TYR A 110 -34.79 -31.82 -82.79
C TYR A 110 -33.60 -32.00 -83.74
N LYS A 111 -33.69 -32.94 -84.71
CA LYS A 111 -32.74 -33.03 -85.82
C LYS A 111 -33.01 -31.92 -86.83
N GLY A 112 -32.13 -30.92 -86.88
CA GLY A 112 -32.22 -29.78 -87.81
C GLY A 112 -32.75 -28.49 -87.18
N VAL A 113 -32.92 -28.46 -85.86
CA VAL A 113 -33.13 -27.24 -85.08
C VAL A 113 -31.85 -26.39 -85.15
N SER A 114 -32.00 -25.07 -85.30
CA SER A 114 -30.86 -24.15 -85.34
C SER A 114 -30.05 -24.27 -84.05
N GLU A 115 -28.72 -24.08 -84.13
CA GLU A 115 -27.85 -24.11 -82.95
C GLU A 115 -28.32 -23.13 -81.87
N GLU A 116 -28.90 -22.00 -82.26
CA GLU A 116 -29.45 -20.98 -81.36
C GLU A 116 -30.72 -21.46 -80.61
N GLU A 117 -31.63 -22.14 -81.31
CA GLU A 117 -32.85 -22.68 -80.71
C GLU A 117 -32.55 -23.83 -79.75
N ALA A 118 -31.52 -24.64 -80.05
CA ALA A 118 -31.05 -25.70 -79.16
C ALA A 118 -30.43 -25.13 -77.86
N GLN A 119 -29.73 -24.00 -77.95
CA GLN A 119 -29.17 -23.28 -76.79
C GLN A 119 -30.26 -22.72 -75.88
N GLU A 120 -31.30 -22.08 -76.44
CA GLU A 120 -32.41 -21.54 -75.66
C GLU A 120 -33.18 -22.63 -74.91
N LEU A 121 -33.42 -23.78 -75.56
CA LEU A 121 -34.05 -24.94 -74.92
C LEU A 121 -33.20 -25.49 -73.77
N PHE A 122 -31.87 -25.48 -73.93
CA PHE A 122 -30.93 -25.93 -72.91
C PHE A 122 -30.91 -24.99 -71.69
N PHE A 123 -30.89 -23.67 -71.91
CA PHE A 123 -30.97 -22.68 -70.81
C PHE A 123 -32.32 -22.73 -70.08
N LYS A 124 -33.43 -22.84 -70.81
CA LYS A 124 -34.77 -22.93 -70.23
C LYS A 124 -34.93 -24.18 -69.36
N MET A 125 -34.32 -25.28 -69.77
CA MET A 125 -34.28 -26.51 -68.98
C MET A 125 -33.53 -26.30 -67.65
N MET A 126 -32.36 -25.68 -67.68
CA MET A 126 -31.60 -25.39 -66.44
C MET A 126 -32.34 -24.42 -65.52
N GLU A 127 -33.02 -23.42 -66.08
CA GLU A 127 -33.81 -22.45 -65.33
C GLU A 127 -35.01 -23.09 -64.63
N SER A 128 -35.70 -24.03 -65.29
CA SER A 128 -36.88 -24.69 -64.74
C SER A 128 -36.62 -25.58 -63.52
N GLU A 129 -35.44 -26.20 -63.44
CA GLU A 129 -35.02 -27.04 -62.31
C GLU A 129 -34.16 -26.28 -61.28
N GLY A 130 -33.94 -24.98 -61.50
CA GLY A 130 -33.24 -24.11 -60.55
C GLY A 130 -31.75 -24.45 -60.37
N VAL A 131 -31.06 -24.88 -61.43
CA VAL A 131 -29.63 -25.22 -61.37
C VAL A 131 -28.82 -24.01 -60.90
N ASP A 132 -28.01 -24.18 -59.85
CA ASP A 132 -27.20 -23.12 -59.25
C ASP A 132 -25.71 -23.48 -59.21
N SER A 133 -24.89 -22.58 -58.64
CA SER A 133 -23.43 -22.74 -58.54
C SER A 133 -22.98 -23.88 -57.62
N THR A 134 -23.90 -24.59 -56.95
CA THR A 134 -23.57 -25.73 -56.09
C THR A 134 -23.61 -27.08 -56.83
N TRP A 135 -24.14 -27.11 -58.07
CA TRP A 135 -24.26 -28.34 -58.86
C TRP A 135 -23.04 -28.55 -59.74
N SER A 136 -22.24 -29.60 -59.55
CA SER A 136 -21.19 -29.96 -60.52
C SER A 136 -21.79 -30.30 -61.90
N PHE A 137 -21.04 -30.09 -63.00
CA PHE A 137 -21.49 -30.50 -64.34
C PHE A 137 -21.84 -31.99 -64.42
N GLU A 138 -21.16 -32.84 -63.67
CA GLU A 138 -21.47 -34.27 -63.56
C GLU A 138 -22.87 -34.54 -62.96
N LYS A 139 -23.22 -33.82 -61.90
CA LYS A 139 -24.58 -33.84 -61.31
C LYS A 139 -25.63 -33.37 -62.32
N VAL A 140 -25.33 -32.34 -63.10
CA VAL A 140 -26.20 -31.85 -64.19
C VAL A 140 -26.39 -32.94 -65.27
N ILE A 141 -25.33 -33.63 -65.69
CA ILE A 141 -25.44 -34.77 -66.61
C ILE A 141 -26.39 -35.83 -66.01
N GLN A 142 -26.14 -36.26 -64.78
CA GLN A 142 -26.92 -37.33 -64.14
C GLN A 142 -28.42 -37.00 -64.02
N THR A 143 -28.78 -35.73 -63.80
CA THR A 143 -30.18 -35.30 -63.67
C THR A 143 -30.86 -35.11 -65.02
N PHE A 144 -30.18 -34.51 -66.00
CA PHE A 144 -30.79 -34.07 -67.27
C PHE A 144 -30.65 -35.05 -68.43
N VAL A 145 -29.84 -36.11 -68.32
CA VAL A 145 -29.66 -37.14 -69.36
C VAL A 145 -30.98 -37.79 -69.81
N LYS A 146 -32.02 -37.81 -68.98
CA LYS A 146 -33.34 -38.36 -69.32
C LYS A 146 -34.24 -37.39 -70.09
N ASN A 147 -33.94 -36.10 -70.08
CA ASN A 147 -34.77 -35.08 -70.70
C ASN A 147 -34.48 -34.97 -72.21
N PRO A 148 -35.50 -35.07 -73.09
CA PRO A 148 -35.29 -34.95 -74.54
C PRO A 148 -34.60 -33.64 -74.96
N SER A 149 -34.87 -32.54 -74.25
CA SER A 149 -34.27 -31.22 -74.50
C SER A 149 -32.77 -31.14 -74.19
N TYR A 150 -32.23 -32.01 -73.32
CA TYR A 150 -30.78 -32.06 -73.03
C TYR A 150 -29.97 -32.55 -74.24
N TRP A 151 -30.58 -33.43 -75.05
CA TRP A 151 -29.97 -34.00 -76.26
C TRP A 151 -30.12 -33.12 -77.50
N ALA A 152 -30.84 -31.99 -77.41
CA ALA A 152 -30.96 -31.02 -78.50
C ALA A 152 -29.60 -30.43 -78.91
N VAL A 153 -28.68 -30.29 -77.96
CA VAL A 153 -27.26 -30.00 -78.23
C VAL A 153 -26.55 -31.33 -78.39
N SER A 154 -26.07 -31.64 -79.59
CA SER A 154 -25.48 -32.95 -79.90
C SER A 154 -24.08 -33.15 -79.32
N ASP A 155 -23.27 -32.10 -79.27
CA ASP A 155 -21.87 -32.14 -78.87
C ASP A 155 -21.68 -32.03 -77.33
N PRO A 156 -21.08 -33.03 -76.66
CA PRO A 156 -20.79 -33.00 -75.22
C PRO A 156 -19.92 -31.82 -74.78
N SER A 157 -18.90 -31.44 -75.55
CA SER A 157 -18.05 -30.29 -75.22
C SER A 157 -18.86 -29.00 -75.27
N LYS A 158 -19.77 -28.89 -76.22
CA LYS A 158 -20.69 -27.74 -76.33
C LYS A 158 -21.68 -27.66 -75.16
N ARG A 159 -22.18 -28.80 -74.64
CA ARG A 159 -23.05 -28.80 -73.44
C ARG A 159 -22.34 -28.26 -72.21
N LYS A 160 -21.06 -28.58 -72.03
CA LYS A 160 -20.24 -28.05 -70.94
C LYS A 160 -20.02 -26.55 -71.08
N GLN A 161 -19.65 -26.09 -72.28
CA GLN A 161 -19.51 -24.66 -72.58
C GLN A 161 -20.80 -23.88 -72.32
N LEU A 162 -21.95 -24.42 -72.73
CA LEU A 162 -23.25 -23.79 -72.49
C LEU A 162 -23.63 -23.81 -71.00
N TYR A 163 -23.28 -24.85 -70.25
CA TYR A 163 -23.47 -24.86 -68.81
C TYR A 163 -22.63 -23.77 -68.10
N ASP A 164 -21.36 -23.63 -68.49
CA ASP A 164 -20.48 -22.60 -67.97
C ASP A 164 -21.00 -21.19 -68.37
N GLU A 165 -21.49 -21.03 -69.60
CA GLU A 165 -22.10 -19.81 -70.09
C GLU A 165 -23.41 -19.46 -69.36
N TYR A 166 -24.24 -20.47 -69.04
CA TYR A 166 -25.45 -20.32 -68.22
C TYR A 166 -25.10 -19.80 -66.83
N LEU A 167 -24.11 -20.41 -66.16
CA LEU A 167 -23.66 -19.96 -64.84
C LEU A 167 -23.12 -18.52 -64.90
N VAL A 168 -22.33 -18.18 -65.92
CA VAL A 168 -21.81 -16.82 -66.11
C VAL A 168 -22.93 -15.82 -66.36
N ASN A 169 -23.94 -16.16 -67.17
CA ASN A 169 -25.08 -15.29 -67.46
C ASN A 169 -26.00 -15.12 -66.26
N LYS A 170 -26.23 -16.20 -65.49
CA LYS A 170 -26.97 -16.17 -64.22
C LYS A 170 -26.23 -15.32 -63.17
N LEU A 171 -24.91 -15.46 -63.07
CA LEU A 171 -24.10 -14.60 -62.19
C LEU A 171 -24.14 -13.13 -62.64
N LYS A 172 -24.12 -12.84 -63.94
CA LYS A 172 -24.24 -11.47 -64.47
C LYS A 172 -25.61 -10.85 -64.21
N SER A 173 -26.70 -11.61 -64.32
CA SER A 173 -28.05 -11.12 -64.01
C SER A 173 -28.23 -10.89 -62.50
N GLU A 174 -27.68 -11.77 -61.67
CA GLU A 174 -27.68 -11.62 -60.22
C GLU A 174 -26.73 -10.50 -59.73
N ALA A 175 -25.62 -10.24 -60.42
CA ALA A 175 -24.63 -9.20 -60.08
C ALA A 175 -25.18 -7.76 -60.11
N GLN A 176 -26.38 -7.53 -60.65
CA GLN A 176 -27.09 -6.25 -60.51
C GLN A 176 -27.45 -5.97 -59.03
N ASN A 177 -27.57 -7.00 -58.20
CA ASN A 177 -27.83 -6.95 -56.75
C ASN A 177 -26.61 -7.41 -55.92
N LYS A 178 -25.48 -6.69 -56.02
CA LYS A 178 -24.16 -7.10 -55.48
C LYS A 178 -24.15 -7.62 -54.03
N THR A 179 -24.98 -7.08 -53.13
CA THR A 179 -25.01 -7.50 -51.72
C THR A 179 -25.65 -8.88 -51.53
N GLN A 180 -26.75 -9.15 -52.23
CA GLN A 180 -27.49 -10.40 -52.11
C GLN A 180 -26.70 -11.59 -52.69
N VAL A 181 -25.91 -11.35 -53.75
CA VAL A 181 -25.02 -12.36 -54.36
C VAL A 181 -23.88 -12.75 -53.43
N VAL A 182 -23.30 -11.78 -52.73
CA VAL A 182 -22.22 -12.06 -51.77
C VAL A 182 -22.77 -12.85 -50.57
N GLU A 183 -23.98 -12.55 -50.11
CA GLU A 183 -24.62 -13.27 -49.01
C GLU A 183 -25.05 -14.69 -49.42
N SER A 184 -25.62 -14.87 -50.62
CA SER A 184 -25.98 -16.20 -51.13
C SER A 184 -24.74 -17.06 -51.40
N ALA A 185 -23.66 -16.49 -51.96
CA ALA A 185 -22.40 -17.20 -52.16
C ALA A 185 -21.76 -17.62 -50.83
N LYS A 186 -21.81 -16.76 -49.80
CA LYS A 186 -21.36 -17.12 -48.43
C LYS A 186 -22.18 -18.25 -47.84
N ALA A 187 -23.51 -18.20 -47.97
CA ALA A 187 -24.41 -19.24 -47.47
C ALA A 187 -24.15 -20.59 -48.17
N ASN A 188 -24.00 -20.58 -49.50
CA ASN A 188 -23.71 -21.76 -50.30
C ASN A 188 -22.33 -22.35 -49.98
N PHE A 189 -21.32 -21.50 -49.75
CA PHE A 189 -20.01 -21.99 -49.35
C PHE A 189 -20.03 -22.60 -47.94
N THR A 190 -20.78 -22.00 -47.02
CA THR A 190 -20.96 -22.53 -45.66
C THR A 190 -21.69 -23.87 -45.66
N SER A 191 -22.73 -24.05 -46.51
CA SER A 191 -23.45 -25.31 -46.60
C SER A 191 -22.58 -26.46 -47.13
N VAL A 192 -21.69 -26.18 -48.09
CA VAL A 192 -20.70 -27.17 -48.56
C VAL A 192 -19.72 -27.55 -47.45
N LEU A 193 -19.24 -26.58 -46.68
CA LEU A 193 -18.39 -26.86 -45.52
C LEU A 193 -19.14 -27.69 -44.46
N ASP A 194 -20.43 -27.42 -44.23
CA ASP A 194 -21.27 -28.24 -43.33
C ASP A 194 -21.50 -29.66 -43.84
N GLU A 195 -21.61 -29.87 -45.16
CA GLU A 195 -21.65 -31.20 -45.75
C GLU A 195 -20.33 -31.95 -45.55
N TYR A 196 -19.18 -31.30 -45.77
CA TYR A 196 -17.87 -31.88 -45.48
C TYR A 196 -17.67 -32.17 -43.99
N ARG A 197 -18.26 -31.36 -43.10
CA ARG A 197 -18.32 -31.63 -41.67
C ARG A 197 -19.14 -32.89 -41.37
N LYS A 198 -20.33 -33.04 -41.97
CA LYS A 198 -21.18 -34.25 -41.81
C LYS A 198 -20.52 -35.51 -42.36
N GLN A 199 -19.76 -35.39 -43.43
CA GLN A 199 -18.97 -36.48 -44.02
C GLN A 199 -17.69 -36.81 -43.21
N GLY A 200 -17.37 -36.06 -42.15
CA GLY A 200 -16.19 -36.27 -41.32
C GLY A 200 -14.86 -35.85 -41.97
N LYS A 201 -14.91 -35.09 -43.07
CA LYS A 201 -13.73 -34.59 -43.79
C LYS A 201 -13.13 -33.34 -43.11
N LEU A 202 -13.92 -32.62 -42.30
CA LEU A 202 -13.47 -31.45 -41.53
C LEU A 202 -13.26 -31.80 -40.05
N ASN A 203 -12.14 -31.32 -39.50
CA ASN A 203 -11.78 -31.39 -38.07
C ASN A 203 -11.13 -30.07 -37.62
N ARG A 204 -10.93 -29.89 -36.32
CA ARG A 204 -10.30 -28.68 -35.73
C ARG A 204 -8.93 -28.33 -36.32
N HIS A 205 -8.20 -29.30 -36.85
CA HIS A 205 -6.85 -29.15 -37.40
C HIS A 205 -6.82 -29.10 -38.93
N THR A 206 -7.97 -29.12 -39.61
CA THR A 206 -8.01 -29.04 -41.07
C THR A 206 -7.49 -27.69 -41.55
N ARG A 207 -6.67 -27.72 -42.60
CA ARG A 207 -6.04 -26.53 -43.17
C ARG A 207 -6.76 -26.13 -44.45
N TRP A 208 -6.72 -24.83 -44.75
CA TRP A 208 -7.33 -24.25 -45.96
C TRP A 208 -6.85 -24.95 -47.23
N VAL A 209 -5.55 -25.25 -47.33
CA VAL A 209 -4.95 -25.93 -48.49
C VAL A 209 -5.60 -27.29 -48.75
N SER A 210 -5.81 -28.09 -47.70
CA SER A 210 -6.41 -29.43 -47.83
C SER A 210 -7.85 -29.37 -48.32
N VAL A 211 -8.62 -28.38 -47.87
CA VAL A 211 -10.01 -28.18 -48.32
C VAL A 211 -10.06 -27.61 -49.73
N LYS A 212 -9.16 -26.69 -50.06
CA LYS A 212 -9.00 -26.12 -51.39
C LYS A 212 -8.67 -27.22 -52.42
N ASP A 213 -7.76 -28.13 -52.10
CA ASP A 213 -7.42 -29.26 -52.97
C ASP A 213 -8.61 -30.22 -53.17
N MET A 214 -9.45 -30.41 -52.14
CA MET A 214 -10.68 -31.22 -52.26
C MET A 214 -11.71 -30.54 -53.17
N LEU A 215 -11.92 -29.23 -53.01
CA LEU A 215 -12.84 -28.45 -53.84
C LEU A 215 -12.42 -28.43 -55.32
N ILE A 216 -11.11 -28.40 -55.59
CA ILE A 216 -10.55 -28.47 -56.95
C ILE A 216 -10.76 -29.87 -57.55
N LYS A 217 -10.52 -30.94 -56.78
CA LYS A 217 -10.69 -32.32 -57.24
C LYS A 217 -12.14 -32.70 -57.52
N GLU A 218 -13.08 -32.15 -56.76
CA GLU A 218 -14.52 -32.38 -56.92
C GLU A 218 -15.17 -31.45 -57.98
N ASP A 219 -14.35 -30.68 -58.72
CA ASP A 219 -14.75 -29.70 -59.74
C ASP A 219 -15.93 -28.79 -59.32
N ASN A 220 -15.88 -28.28 -58.08
CA ASN A 220 -17.01 -27.58 -57.49
C ASN A 220 -17.18 -26.18 -58.12
N PRO A 221 -18.35 -25.86 -58.72
CA PRO A 221 -18.55 -24.60 -59.44
C PRO A 221 -18.46 -23.36 -58.54
N ILE A 222 -18.63 -23.50 -57.22
CA ILE A 222 -18.45 -22.41 -56.25
C ILE A 222 -17.01 -21.89 -56.28
N PHE A 223 -16.01 -22.75 -56.51
CA PHE A 223 -14.60 -22.32 -56.55
C PHE A 223 -14.22 -21.70 -57.90
N LYS A 224 -14.73 -22.25 -59.01
CA LYS A 224 -14.43 -21.77 -60.38
C LYS A 224 -15.18 -20.49 -60.76
N HIS A 225 -16.41 -20.33 -60.28
CA HIS A 225 -17.29 -19.22 -60.64
C HIS A 225 -17.70 -18.36 -59.43
N SER A 226 -16.95 -18.43 -58.31
CA SER A 226 -17.20 -17.58 -57.13
C SER A 226 -17.01 -16.11 -57.45
N VAL A 227 -17.92 -15.28 -56.94
CA VAL A 227 -17.73 -13.83 -56.84
C VAL A 227 -16.76 -13.47 -55.69
N LEU A 228 -16.54 -14.41 -54.76
CA LEU A 228 -15.67 -14.24 -53.59
C LEU A 228 -14.21 -14.55 -53.94
N GLY A 229 -13.29 -13.68 -53.55
CA GLY A 229 -11.84 -13.94 -53.69
C GLY A 229 -11.35 -15.03 -52.72
N ASP A 230 -10.20 -15.64 -53.04
CA ASP A 230 -9.56 -16.71 -52.22
C ASP A 230 -9.38 -16.31 -50.74
N GLY A 231 -9.07 -15.03 -50.48
CA GLY A 231 -8.95 -14.50 -49.12
C GLY A 231 -10.28 -14.47 -48.34
N GLN A 232 -11.40 -14.19 -49.01
CA GLN A 232 -12.73 -14.18 -48.38
C GLN A 232 -13.21 -15.62 -48.11
N LEU A 233 -12.95 -16.55 -49.02
CA LEU A 233 -13.24 -17.97 -48.82
C LEU A 233 -12.41 -18.56 -47.67
N LYS A 234 -11.11 -18.22 -47.59
CA LYS A 234 -10.25 -18.58 -46.46
C LYS A 234 -10.80 -18.03 -45.15
N ALA A 235 -11.30 -16.80 -45.12
CA ALA A 235 -11.89 -16.20 -43.92
C ALA A 235 -13.13 -16.96 -43.43
N ILE A 236 -14.06 -17.28 -44.34
CA ILE A 236 -15.27 -18.07 -44.00
C ILE A 236 -14.88 -19.46 -43.50
N PHE A 237 -13.91 -20.11 -44.16
CA PHE A 237 -13.38 -21.39 -43.70
C PHE A 237 -12.80 -21.30 -42.28
N THR A 238 -11.99 -20.28 -42.00
CA THR A 238 -11.41 -20.10 -40.65
C THR A 238 -12.49 -19.86 -39.60
N GLU A 239 -13.57 -19.16 -39.94
CA GLU A 239 -14.72 -18.96 -39.04
C GLU A 239 -15.41 -20.28 -38.70
N VAL A 240 -15.64 -21.15 -39.70
CA VAL A 240 -16.24 -22.47 -39.49
C VAL A 240 -15.34 -23.38 -38.64
N ILE A 241 -14.03 -23.42 -38.89
CA ILE A 241 -13.08 -24.22 -38.08
C ILE A 241 -12.98 -23.69 -36.65
N ASN A 242 -12.96 -22.36 -36.46
CA ASN A 242 -13.00 -21.76 -35.14
C ASN A 242 -14.31 -22.09 -34.41
N GLY A 243 -15.43 -22.15 -35.13
CA GLY A 243 -16.72 -22.62 -34.61
C GLY A 243 -16.68 -24.07 -34.13
N ILE A 244 -16.08 -24.98 -34.92
CA ILE A 244 -15.89 -26.39 -34.55
C ILE A 244 -14.99 -26.50 -33.31
N ALA A 245 -13.87 -25.77 -33.28
CA ALA A 245 -12.97 -25.74 -32.14
C ALA A 245 -13.70 -25.30 -30.86
N LYS A 246 -14.48 -24.22 -30.95
CA LYS A 246 -15.25 -23.69 -29.82
C LYS A 246 -16.32 -24.67 -29.33
N GLU A 247 -16.98 -25.40 -30.22
CA GLU A 247 -17.99 -26.41 -29.84
C GLU A 247 -17.35 -27.64 -29.17
N GLU A 248 -16.20 -28.10 -29.67
CA GLU A 248 -15.43 -29.18 -29.04
C GLU A 248 -14.88 -28.76 -27.67
N ASP A 249 -14.33 -27.55 -27.57
CA ASP A 249 -13.83 -26.99 -26.31
C ASP A 249 -14.97 -26.84 -25.29
N SER A 250 -16.17 -26.39 -25.71
CA SER A 250 -17.36 -26.30 -24.85
C SER A 250 -17.78 -27.68 -24.34
N LYS A 251 -17.86 -28.70 -25.21
CA LYS A 251 -18.22 -30.07 -24.81
C LYS A 251 -17.17 -30.69 -23.88
N HIS A 252 -15.90 -30.36 -24.08
CA HIS A 252 -14.82 -30.79 -23.20
C HIS A 252 -14.96 -30.13 -21.81
N GLU A 253 -15.25 -28.83 -21.77
CA GLU A 253 -15.42 -28.08 -20.53
C GLU A 253 -16.67 -28.53 -19.75
N GLU A 254 -17.78 -28.83 -20.43
CA GLU A 254 -18.99 -29.40 -19.80
C GLU A 254 -18.69 -30.73 -19.10
N LYS A 255 -18.02 -31.66 -19.79
CA LYS A 255 -17.61 -32.94 -19.19
C LYS A 255 -16.61 -32.77 -18.05
N LYS A 256 -15.71 -31.79 -18.16
CA LYS A 256 -14.75 -31.43 -17.11
C LYS A 256 -15.51 -30.91 -15.88
N ALA A 257 -16.51 -30.06 -16.06
CA ALA A 257 -17.33 -29.52 -14.99
C ALA A 257 -18.14 -30.62 -14.27
N GLU A 258 -18.75 -31.54 -15.02
CA GLU A 258 -19.42 -32.73 -14.47
C GLU A 258 -18.45 -33.58 -13.63
N ALA A 259 -17.26 -33.86 -14.16
CA ALA A 259 -16.22 -34.60 -13.46
C ALA A 259 -15.75 -33.90 -12.18
N LEU A 260 -15.61 -32.57 -12.19
CA LEU A 260 -15.23 -31.78 -11.02
C LEU A 260 -16.32 -31.81 -9.94
N ALA A 261 -17.60 -31.72 -10.31
CA ALA A 261 -18.71 -31.78 -9.36
C ALA A 261 -18.83 -33.14 -8.67
N GLU A 262 -18.66 -34.23 -9.43
CA GLU A 262 -18.61 -35.59 -8.87
C GLU A 262 -17.41 -35.77 -7.94
N LEU A 263 -16.23 -35.26 -8.35
CA LEU A 263 -15.01 -35.33 -7.56
C LEU A 263 -15.13 -34.52 -6.26
N GLU A 264 -15.80 -33.36 -6.28
CA GLU A 264 -16.06 -32.54 -5.10
C GLU A 264 -16.89 -33.32 -4.07
N THR A 265 -17.97 -33.94 -4.52
CA THR A 265 -18.84 -34.76 -3.68
C THR A 265 -18.09 -35.94 -3.10
N TYR A 266 -17.26 -36.58 -3.92
CA TYR A 266 -16.41 -37.70 -3.52
C TYR A 266 -15.37 -37.32 -2.47
N LEU A 267 -14.61 -36.25 -2.72
CA LEU A 267 -13.59 -35.74 -1.79
C LEU A 267 -14.22 -35.31 -0.47
N HIS A 268 -15.41 -34.70 -0.48
CA HIS A 268 -16.11 -34.36 0.75
C HIS A 268 -16.51 -35.60 1.58
N GLN A 269 -16.98 -36.67 0.94
CA GLN A 269 -17.29 -37.92 1.64
C GLN A 269 -16.03 -38.56 2.22
N LEU A 270 -14.96 -38.61 1.44
CA LEU A 270 -13.70 -39.23 1.84
C LEU A 270 -13.04 -38.46 3.00
N VAL A 271 -13.02 -37.13 2.94
CA VAL A 271 -12.49 -36.27 4.01
C VAL A 271 -13.37 -36.27 5.26
N SER A 272 -14.69 -36.44 5.11
CA SER A 272 -15.59 -36.52 6.27
C SER A 272 -15.34 -37.75 7.15
N GLY A 273 -14.83 -38.83 6.55
CA GLY A 273 -14.51 -40.09 7.23
C GLY A 273 -13.10 -40.18 7.80
N LEU A 274 -12.21 -39.23 7.50
CA LEU A 274 -10.80 -39.30 7.88
C LEU A 274 -10.45 -38.25 8.95
N ASP A 275 -9.50 -38.58 9.83
CA ASP A 275 -9.00 -37.64 10.84
C ASP A 275 -8.19 -36.52 10.18
N THR A 276 -8.83 -35.35 10.05
CA THR A 276 -8.33 -34.17 9.34
C THR A 276 -6.99 -33.62 9.85
N LYS A 277 -6.49 -34.09 11.01
CA LYS A 277 -5.22 -33.66 11.60
C LYS A 277 -3.98 -34.26 10.94
N THR A 278 -4.11 -35.34 10.18
CA THR A 278 -2.96 -36.16 9.73
C THR A 278 -2.75 -36.20 8.21
N ILE A 279 -3.67 -35.60 7.44
CA ILE A 279 -3.75 -35.78 6.00
C ILE A 279 -3.06 -34.60 5.30
N SER A 280 -1.87 -34.85 4.73
CA SER A 280 -1.29 -33.93 3.74
C SER A 280 -1.88 -34.21 2.35
N TRP A 281 -1.78 -33.22 1.46
CA TRP A 281 -2.21 -33.36 0.06
C TRP A 281 -1.59 -34.58 -0.62
N ASP A 282 -0.29 -34.82 -0.41
CA ASP A 282 0.41 -35.92 -1.06
C ASP A 282 -0.15 -37.29 -0.63
N LYS A 283 -0.40 -37.46 0.67
CA LYS A 283 -1.04 -38.69 1.19
C LYS A 283 -2.48 -38.84 0.69
N LEU A 284 -3.24 -37.75 0.66
CA LEU A 284 -4.60 -37.76 0.14
C LEU A 284 -4.63 -38.15 -1.34
N TYR A 285 -3.70 -37.63 -2.13
CA TYR A 285 -3.59 -37.93 -3.55
C TYR A 285 -3.12 -39.37 -3.81
N GLU A 286 -2.18 -39.89 -3.02
CA GLU A 286 -1.81 -41.31 -3.05
C GLU A 286 -3.01 -42.21 -2.74
N MET A 287 -3.78 -41.88 -1.69
CA MET A 287 -5.00 -42.61 -1.34
C MET A 287 -6.03 -42.56 -2.47
N LEU A 288 -6.23 -41.38 -3.07
CA LEU A 288 -7.11 -41.19 -4.22
C LEU A 288 -6.69 -42.06 -5.42
N GLN A 289 -5.40 -42.14 -5.71
CA GLN A 289 -4.86 -42.97 -6.78
C GLN A 289 -4.97 -44.47 -6.50
N THR A 290 -4.95 -44.89 -5.23
CA THR A 290 -5.13 -46.30 -4.88
C THR A 290 -6.59 -46.75 -4.94
N ASP A 291 -7.53 -45.82 -4.80
CA ASP A 291 -8.95 -46.13 -4.66
C ASP A 291 -9.59 -46.69 -5.94
N ALA A 292 -10.35 -47.77 -5.78
CA ALA A 292 -11.06 -48.43 -6.88
C ALA A 292 -12.19 -47.56 -7.45
N ARG A 293 -12.86 -46.75 -6.62
CA ARG A 293 -13.93 -45.84 -7.08
C ARG A 293 -13.40 -44.73 -7.98
N PHE A 294 -12.23 -44.20 -7.66
CA PHE A 294 -11.58 -43.17 -8.46
C PHE A 294 -11.13 -43.73 -9.82
N LYS A 295 -10.56 -44.94 -9.85
CA LYS A 295 -10.16 -45.61 -11.10
C LYS A 295 -11.32 -46.05 -11.99
N ALA A 296 -12.45 -46.43 -11.40
CA ALA A 296 -13.61 -46.91 -12.15
C ALA A 296 -14.35 -45.79 -12.90
N ASN A 297 -14.22 -44.54 -12.47
CA ASN A 297 -14.96 -43.43 -13.06
C ASN A 297 -14.28 -42.90 -14.33
N LYS A 298 -14.98 -42.99 -15.47
CA LYS A 298 -14.52 -42.49 -16.77
C LYS A 298 -14.47 -40.97 -16.83
N HIS A 299 -15.24 -40.25 -16.01
CA HIS A 299 -15.23 -38.79 -15.97
C HIS A 299 -13.90 -38.24 -15.39
N PHE A 300 -13.29 -38.95 -14.44
CA PHE A 300 -12.06 -38.50 -13.78
C PHE A 300 -10.80 -38.61 -14.64
N SER A 301 -10.79 -39.42 -15.71
CA SER A 301 -9.64 -39.49 -16.63
C SER A 301 -9.41 -38.20 -17.42
N ILE A 302 -10.41 -37.31 -17.51
CA ILE A 302 -10.31 -36.02 -18.18
C ILE A 302 -9.55 -35.00 -17.30
N LEU A 303 -9.57 -35.18 -15.98
CA LEU A 303 -9.01 -34.24 -15.02
C LEU A 303 -7.49 -34.38 -14.91
N LYS A 304 -6.78 -33.25 -14.94
CA LYS A 304 -5.35 -33.19 -14.66
C LYS A 304 -5.12 -33.13 -13.15
N LYS A 305 -3.91 -33.49 -12.70
CA LYS A 305 -3.50 -33.34 -11.29
C LYS A 305 -3.70 -31.90 -10.78
N LEU A 306 -3.48 -30.90 -11.65
CA LEU A 306 -3.69 -29.49 -11.33
C LEU A 306 -5.16 -29.20 -11.01
N ASP A 307 -6.10 -29.71 -11.82
CA ASP A 307 -7.54 -29.49 -11.63
C ASP A 307 -8.02 -30.07 -10.28
N ILE A 308 -7.52 -31.26 -9.92
CA ILE A 308 -7.83 -31.93 -8.64
C ILE A 308 -7.26 -31.11 -7.46
N LEU A 309 -6.05 -30.58 -7.61
CA LEU A 309 -5.41 -29.74 -6.59
C LEU A 309 -6.16 -28.42 -6.41
N GLU A 310 -6.54 -27.76 -7.51
CA GLU A 310 -7.31 -26.52 -7.48
C GLU A 310 -8.66 -26.73 -6.79
N LEU A 311 -9.37 -27.83 -7.09
CA LEU A 311 -10.62 -28.18 -6.41
C LEU A 311 -10.39 -28.40 -4.90
N TYR A 312 -9.34 -29.14 -4.54
CA TYR A 312 -8.98 -29.36 -3.14
C TYR A 312 -8.70 -28.04 -2.41
N MET A 313 -7.90 -27.15 -3.02
CA MET A 313 -7.56 -25.84 -2.44
C MET A 313 -8.77 -24.92 -2.34
N ALA A 314 -9.68 -24.96 -3.31
CA ALA A 314 -10.83 -24.05 -3.38
C ALA A 314 -12.00 -24.49 -2.48
N LYS A 315 -12.27 -25.79 -2.36
CA LYS A 315 -13.51 -26.30 -1.74
C LYS A 315 -13.28 -27.12 -0.48
N VAL A 316 -12.24 -27.95 -0.47
CA VAL A 316 -12.00 -28.92 0.62
C VAL A 316 -11.14 -28.32 1.73
N TYR A 317 -10.01 -27.70 1.36
CA TYR A 317 -9.06 -27.11 2.30
C TYR A 317 -9.67 -25.99 3.18
N PRO A 318 -10.50 -25.07 2.66
CA PRO A 318 -11.14 -24.05 3.50
C PRO A 318 -12.05 -24.66 4.57
N LYS A 319 -12.77 -25.74 4.24
CA LYS A 319 -13.63 -26.45 5.18
C LYS A 319 -12.85 -27.18 6.27
N ILE A 320 -11.71 -27.77 5.92
CA ILE A 320 -10.76 -28.36 6.89
C ILE A 320 -10.23 -27.25 7.82
N LYS A 321 -9.79 -26.13 7.25
CA LYS A 321 -9.29 -24.97 8.01
C LYS A 321 -10.37 -24.40 8.94
N GLU A 322 -11.61 -24.31 8.48
CA GLU A 322 -12.75 -23.86 9.29
C GLU A 322 -13.04 -24.84 10.44
N ASN A 323 -13.05 -26.15 10.18
CA ASN A 323 -13.25 -27.16 11.22
C ASN A 323 -12.13 -27.09 12.29
N ILE A 324 -10.86 -27.05 11.87
CA ILE A 324 -9.72 -26.89 12.79
C ILE A 324 -9.85 -25.56 13.55
N GLY A 325 -10.19 -24.46 12.86
CA GLY A 325 -10.43 -23.17 13.48
C GLY A 325 -11.56 -23.20 14.52
N SER A 326 -12.64 -23.94 14.26
CA SER A 326 -13.75 -24.12 15.20
C SER A 326 -13.33 -24.93 16.44
N GLN A 327 -12.51 -25.97 16.26
CA GLN A 327 -11.93 -26.75 17.35
C GLN A 327 -10.98 -25.90 18.19
N VAL A 328 -10.09 -25.13 17.55
CA VAL A 328 -9.20 -24.18 18.22
C VAL A 328 -10.01 -23.15 19.01
N ARG A 329 -11.03 -22.52 18.41
CA ARG A 329 -11.91 -21.57 19.14
C ARG A 329 -12.63 -22.22 20.32
N LYS A 330 -13.03 -23.49 20.22
CA LYS A 330 -13.66 -24.22 21.33
C LYS A 330 -12.66 -24.42 22.46
N MET A 331 -11.46 -24.90 22.15
CA MET A 331 -10.37 -25.06 23.12
C MET A 331 -9.96 -23.71 23.72
N GLU A 332 -9.85 -22.64 22.93
CA GLU A 332 -9.57 -21.28 23.41
C GLU A 332 -10.65 -20.79 24.38
N LYS A 333 -11.94 -21.08 24.14
CA LYS A 333 -13.02 -20.71 25.06
C LYS A 333 -12.96 -21.49 26.37
N GLU A 334 -12.63 -22.79 26.31
CA GLU A 334 -12.45 -23.63 27.50
C GLU A 334 -11.23 -23.16 28.30
N ASN A 335 -10.11 -22.91 27.63
CA ASN A 335 -8.89 -22.36 28.21
C ASN A 335 -9.12 -20.96 28.78
N TYR A 336 -9.83 -20.06 28.09
CA TYR A 336 -10.11 -18.70 28.58
C TYR A 336 -10.81 -18.71 29.94
N ARG A 337 -11.77 -19.61 30.14
CA ARG A 337 -12.46 -19.76 31.44
C ARG A 337 -11.50 -20.28 32.51
N SER A 338 -10.67 -21.25 32.16
CA SER A 338 -9.65 -21.79 33.07
C SER A 338 -8.59 -20.74 33.42
N ASP A 339 -8.08 -20.02 32.43
CA ASP A 339 -7.06 -18.99 32.56
C ASP A 339 -7.59 -17.80 33.36
N ARG A 340 -8.88 -17.45 33.20
CA ARG A 340 -9.53 -16.45 34.06
C ARG A 340 -9.58 -16.91 35.51
N LYS A 341 -9.97 -18.16 35.77
CA LYS A 341 -10.01 -18.71 37.14
C LYS A 341 -8.62 -18.74 37.78
N ALA A 342 -7.59 -19.14 37.04
CA ALA A 342 -6.21 -19.13 37.51
C ALA A 342 -5.73 -17.71 37.85
N ARG A 343 -6.04 -16.72 37.00
CA ARG A 343 -5.74 -15.30 37.28
C ARG A 343 -6.49 -14.76 38.49
N GLU A 344 -7.78 -15.05 38.63
CA GLU A 344 -8.58 -14.64 39.79
C GLU A 344 -8.08 -15.30 41.09
N ALA A 345 -7.69 -16.57 41.04
CA ALA A 345 -7.10 -17.28 42.17
C ALA A 345 -5.76 -16.66 42.60
N PHE A 346 -4.88 -16.32 41.64
CA PHE A 346 -3.61 -15.68 41.94
C PHE A 346 -3.78 -14.25 42.49
N LYS A 347 -4.73 -13.46 41.95
CA LYS A 347 -5.09 -12.15 42.52
C LYS A 347 -5.53 -12.28 43.98
N LEU A 348 -6.35 -13.28 44.29
CA LEU A 348 -6.82 -13.53 45.64
C LEU A 348 -5.68 -13.96 46.59
N LEU A 349 -4.71 -14.73 46.09
CA LEU A 349 -3.51 -15.09 46.83
C LEU A 349 -2.68 -13.85 47.17
N LEU A 350 -2.41 -12.99 46.18
CA LEU A 350 -1.66 -11.75 46.37
C LEU A 350 -2.34 -10.82 47.39
N GLN A 351 -3.67 -10.72 47.38
CA GLN A 351 -4.42 -9.87 48.31
C GLN A 351 -4.45 -10.41 49.75
N LYS A 352 -4.45 -11.73 49.96
CA LYS A 352 -4.63 -12.33 51.29
C LYS A 352 -3.33 -12.66 52.00
N LYS A 353 -2.33 -13.12 51.26
CA LYS A 353 -1.12 -13.74 51.84
C LYS A 353 0.06 -12.78 51.87
N VAL A 354 0.09 -11.81 50.97
CA VAL A 354 1.23 -10.89 50.79
C VAL A 354 0.79 -9.46 51.09
N LYS A 355 1.53 -8.77 51.96
CA LYS A 355 1.36 -7.32 52.13
C LYS A 355 2.12 -6.60 51.03
N ILE A 356 1.40 -6.12 50.03
CA ILE A 356 1.98 -5.38 48.90
C ILE A 356 1.81 -3.88 49.18
N ASN A 357 2.91 -3.14 49.18
CA ASN A 357 2.95 -1.68 49.24
C ASN A 357 3.26 -1.07 47.85
N ALA A 358 3.13 0.24 47.72
CA ALA A 358 3.38 0.97 46.46
C ALA A 358 4.84 0.88 45.97
N SER A 359 5.78 0.55 46.85
CA SER A 359 7.22 0.43 46.55
C SER A 359 7.71 -1.02 46.53
N SER A 360 6.81 -2.01 46.59
CA SER A 360 7.18 -3.42 46.67
C SER A 360 7.77 -3.88 45.36
N LEU A 361 8.87 -4.63 45.43
CA LEU A 361 9.45 -5.28 44.26
C LEU A 361 8.97 -6.73 44.16
N PHE A 362 8.71 -7.17 42.94
CA PHE A 362 8.26 -8.54 42.71
C PHE A 362 9.30 -9.58 43.16
N GLN A 363 10.59 -9.28 43.00
CA GLN A 363 11.67 -10.19 43.39
C GLN A 363 11.67 -10.48 44.90
N ASP A 364 11.32 -9.49 45.72
CA ASP A 364 11.42 -9.59 47.18
C ASP A 364 10.24 -10.40 47.75
N LEU A 365 9.15 -10.47 46.98
CA LEU A 365 7.91 -11.16 47.33
C LEU A 365 7.81 -12.54 46.69
N LEU A 366 8.54 -12.80 45.60
CA LEU A 366 8.54 -14.08 44.88
C LEU A 366 8.78 -15.30 45.79
N PRO A 367 9.76 -15.30 46.73
CA PRO A 367 9.98 -16.44 47.63
C PRO A 367 8.80 -16.77 48.54
N GLN A 368 7.82 -15.86 48.70
CA GLN A 368 6.67 -16.07 49.58
C GLN A 368 5.53 -16.84 48.91
N PHE A 369 5.54 -16.96 47.58
CA PHE A 369 4.48 -17.61 46.81
C PHE A 369 4.97 -18.45 45.62
N GLU A 370 6.29 -18.62 45.42
CA GLU A 370 6.83 -19.43 44.31
C GLU A 370 6.42 -20.91 44.37
N ASP A 371 6.30 -21.46 45.57
CA ASP A 371 5.92 -22.86 45.81
C ASP A 371 4.40 -23.11 45.79
N GLU A 372 3.59 -22.06 45.63
CA GLU A 372 2.14 -22.20 45.68
C GLU A 372 1.59 -22.77 44.37
N ASP A 373 0.74 -23.78 44.47
CA ASP A 373 0.08 -24.43 43.32
C ASP A 373 -0.62 -23.39 42.42
N VAL A 374 -1.18 -22.34 43.01
CA VAL A 374 -1.87 -21.25 42.30
C VAL A 374 -0.93 -20.44 41.41
N PHE A 375 0.31 -20.21 41.86
CA PHE A 375 1.33 -19.50 41.07
C PHE A 375 1.83 -20.39 39.92
N ILE A 376 2.13 -21.66 40.22
CA ILE A 376 2.57 -22.65 39.23
C ILE A 376 1.48 -22.87 38.17
N GLU A 377 0.21 -22.92 38.56
CA GLU A 377 -0.92 -23.04 37.62
C GLU A 377 -1.00 -21.85 36.66
N LEU A 378 -0.67 -20.65 37.13
CA LEU A 378 -0.73 -19.45 36.31
C LEU A 378 0.44 -19.37 35.33
N CYS A 379 1.61 -19.90 35.70
CA CYS A 379 2.79 -19.95 34.85
C CYS A 379 2.52 -20.76 33.57
N GLY A 380 2.73 -20.15 32.41
CA GLY A 380 2.54 -20.80 31.10
C GLY A 380 1.12 -20.74 30.55
N ARG A 381 0.18 -20.08 31.24
CA ARG A 381 -1.16 -19.77 30.71
C ARG A 381 -1.16 -18.49 29.89
N ASN A 382 -2.18 -18.34 29.04
CA ASN A 382 -2.34 -17.17 28.19
C ASN A 382 -2.98 -15.99 28.94
N GLY A 383 -2.54 -14.78 28.63
CA GLY A 383 -3.08 -13.54 29.19
C GLY A 383 -2.12 -12.87 30.16
N SER A 384 -2.67 -12.27 31.23
CA SER A 384 -1.88 -11.47 32.16
C SER A 384 -0.90 -12.34 32.94
N THR A 385 0.38 -11.99 32.88
CA THR A 385 1.44 -12.72 33.59
C THR A 385 1.36 -12.46 35.10
N PRO A 386 1.95 -13.32 35.95
CA PRO A 386 2.02 -13.06 37.38
C PRO A 386 2.61 -11.69 37.73
N LEU A 387 3.60 -11.24 36.95
CA LEU A 387 4.23 -9.92 37.11
C LEU A 387 3.28 -8.76 36.76
N GLU A 388 2.50 -8.89 35.69
CA GLU A 388 1.51 -7.87 35.33
C GLU A 388 0.40 -7.78 36.38
N LEU A 389 -0.08 -8.92 36.89
CA LEU A 389 -1.08 -8.95 37.95
C LEU A 389 -0.57 -8.34 39.25
N PHE A 390 0.72 -8.50 39.54
CA PHE A 390 1.37 -7.81 40.65
C PHE A 390 1.45 -6.30 40.43
N TRP A 391 1.86 -5.86 39.23
CA TRP A 391 1.91 -4.43 38.90
C TRP A 391 0.55 -3.77 38.94
N ASP A 392 -0.53 -4.45 38.54
CA ASP A 392 -1.89 -3.94 38.70
C ASP A 392 -2.19 -3.57 40.17
N ILE A 393 -1.81 -4.44 41.11
CA ILE A 393 -2.02 -4.21 42.56
C ILE A 393 -1.09 -3.10 43.07
N VAL A 394 0.18 -3.09 42.67
CA VAL A 394 1.13 -2.04 43.06
C VAL A 394 0.70 -0.68 42.55
N ASP A 395 0.18 -0.60 41.33
CA ASP A 395 -0.35 0.63 40.73
C ASP A 395 -1.62 1.10 41.45
N GLU A 396 -2.54 0.19 41.78
CA GLU A 396 -3.71 0.50 42.63
C GLU A 396 -3.27 1.10 43.98
N LYS A 397 -2.29 0.48 44.65
CA LYS A 397 -1.71 1.00 45.90
C LYS A 397 -0.97 2.32 45.73
N SER A 398 -0.31 2.53 44.59
CA SER A 398 0.36 3.79 44.27
C SER A 398 -0.64 4.93 44.03
N GLN A 399 -1.78 4.63 43.39
CA GLN A 399 -2.86 5.59 43.17
C GLN A 399 -3.58 5.95 44.49
N GLU A 400 -3.87 4.95 45.33
CA GLU A 400 -4.37 5.18 46.69
C GLU A 400 -3.42 6.08 47.48
N LEU A 401 -2.12 5.80 47.43
CA LEU A 401 -1.09 6.59 48.09
C LEU A 401 -1.02 8.03 47.55
N LYS A 402 -1.20 8.22 46.24
CA LYS A 402 -1.24 9.56 45.61
C LYS A 402 -2.43 10.37 46.09
N VAL A 403 -3.63 9.79 46.13
CA VAL A 403 -4.83 10.47 46.66
C VAL A 403 -4.64 10.84 48.13
N LYS A 404 -4.07 9.93 48.92
CA LYS A 404 -3.71 10.17 50.32
C LYS A 404 -2.67 11.30 50.48
N LYS A 405 -1.64 11.34 49.63
CA LYS A 405 -0.65 12.43 49.58
C LYS A 405 -1.33 13.76 49.26
N ASP A 406 -2.16 13.81 48.23
CA ASP A 406 -2.86 15.04 47.81
C ASP A 406 -3.81 15.55 48.93
N LEU A 407 -4.42 14.63 49.69
CA LEU A 407 -5.23 14.95 50.86
C LEU A 407 -4.39 15.62 51.96
N ILE A 408 -3.22 15.05 52.28
CA ILE A 408 -2.30 15.63 53.26
C ILE A 408 -1.77 16.99 52.78
N GLU A 409 -1.41 17.13 51.50
CA GLU A 409 -1.02 18.43 50.93
C GLU A 409 -2.13 19.47 51.05
N ALA A 410 -3.38 19.09 50.80
CA ALA A 410 -4.53 19.98 50.94
C ALA A 410 -4.73 20.40 52.41
N VAL A 411 -4.65 19.47 53.35
CA VAL A 411 -4.76 19.76 54.80
C VAL A 411 -3.65 20.69 55.28
N LEU A 412 -2.41 20.47 54.84
CA LEU A 412 -1.27 21.33 55.17
C LEU A 412 -1.40 22.73 54.57
N ARG A 413 -1.97 22.84 53.36
CA ARG A 413 -2.26 24.13 52.72
C ARG A 413 -3.38 24.88 53.44
N ASP A 414 -4.48 24.21 53.78
CA ASP A 414 -5.64 24.78 54.47
C ASP A 414 -5.26 25.29 55.88
N SER A 415 -4.43 24.54 56.59
CA SER A 415 -3.93 24.88 57.93
C SER A 415 -2.75 25.88 57.93
N LYS A 416 -2.25 26.28 56.75
CA LYS A 416 -1.01 27.09 56.59
C LYS A 416 0.20 26.48 57.31
N ALA A 417 0.21 25.16 57.50
CA ALA A 417 1.30 24.42 58.12
C ALA A 417 2.36 23.98 57.10
N ASP A 418 2.26 24.41 55.84
CA ASP A 418 3.15 24.05 54.73
C ASP A 418 4.48 24.84 54.76
N ASN A 419 5.25 24.71 55.84
CA ASN A 419 6.48 25.46 56.11
C ASN A 419 7.67 24.53 56.34
N ASP A 420 8.91 25.04 56.18
CA ASP A 420 10.15 24.26 56.33
C ASP A 420 10.28 23.58 57.70
N VAL A 421 9.69 24.16 58.76
CA VAL A 421 9.67 23.59 60.11
C VAL A 421 8.90 22.26 60.14
N THR A 422 7.77 22.18 59.45
CA THR A 422 6.92 20.99 59.38
C THR A 422 7.62 19.84 58.65
N PHE A 423 8.53 20.15 57.72
CA PHE A 423 9.28 19.15 56.95
C PHE A 423 10.69 18.89 57.48
N ALA A 424 11.09 19.53 58.59
CA ALA A 424 12.44 19.45 59.14
C ALA A 424 12.81 18.04 59.64
N SER A 425 11.84 17.30 60.15
CA SER A 425 12.01 15.89 60.54
C SER A 425 10.68 15.15 60.37
N ARG A 426 10.77 13.83 60.23
CA ARG A 426 9.59 12.95 60.13
C ARG A 426 8.73 13.05 61.39
N GLU A 427 9.35 13.12 62.56
CA GLU A 427 8.67 13.19 63.84
C GLU A 427 7.92 14.53 63.97
N SER A 428 8.56 15.65 63.60
CA SER A 428 7.90 16.96 63.56
C SER A 428 6.74 17.02 62.56
N PHE A 429 6.83 16.28 61.45
CA PHE A 429 5.76 16.20 60.45
C PHE A 429 4.53 15.48 61.02
N VAL A 430 4.74 14.32 61.66
CA VAL A 430 3.66 13.54 62.28
C VAL A 430 3.04 14.30 63.45
N GLU A 431 3.84 14.92 64.32
CA GLU A 431 3.34 15.77 65.41
C GLU A 431 2.45 16.91 64.88
N LYS A 432 2.89 17.57 63.80
CA LYS A 432 2.11 18.65 63.19
C LYS A 432 0.80 18.17 62.58
N LEU A 433 0.76 16.97 61.99
CA LEU A 433 -0.47 16.36 61.50
C LEU A 433 -1.40 15.95 62.64
N GLN A 434 -0.87 15.44 63.76
CA GLN A 434 -1.67 15.11 64.95
C GLN A 434 -2.26 16.36 65.64
N GLU A 435 -1.55 17.51 65.59
CA GLU A 435 -2.08 18.79 66.07
C GLU A 435 -3.23 19.34 65.20
N ILE A 436 -3.27 18.98 63.91
CA ILE A 436 -4.31 19.42 62.98
C ILE A 436 -5.54 18.51 63.17
N GLN A 437 -6.55 19.00 63.89
CA GLN A 437 -7.83 18.31 64.07
C GLN A 437 -8.69 18.45 62.81
N ASP A 438 -8.35 17.72 61.76
CA ASP A 438 -9.12 17.63 60.51
C ASP A 438 -9.69 16.21 60.34
N ASP A 439 -11.00 16.12 60.08
CA ASP A 439 -11.69 14.85 59.90
C ASP A 439 -11.11 14.00 58.75
N ARG A 440 -10.44 14.64 57.78
CA ARG A 440 -9.76 13.99 56.65
C ARG A 440 -8.55 13.16 57.09
N LEU A 441 -7.94 13.49 58.23
CA LEU A 441 -6.75 12.79 58.74
C LEU A 441 -7.09 11.51 59.52
N ASN A 442 -8.37 11.29 59.87
CA ASN A 442 -8.82 10.07 60.56
C ASN A 442 -8.65 8.79 59.73
N ALA A 443 -8.44 8.92 58.41
CA ALA A 443 -8.18 7.79 57.51
C ALA A 443 -6.72 7.29 57.56
N PHE A 444 -5.84 7.97 58.30
CA PHE A 444 -4.43 7.63 58.42
C PHE A 444 -4.14 7.04 59.80
N ASP A 445 -3.32 5.99 59.82
CA ASP A 445 -2.72 5.50 61.06
C ASP A 445 -1.49 6.37 61.38
N LEU A 446 -1.72 7.42 62.18
CA LEU A 446 -0.68 8.38 62.59
C LEU A 446 0.18 7.88 63.77
N GLU A 447 -0.10 6.68 64.29
CA GLU A 447 0.66 6.06 65.39
C GLU A 447 1.79 5.15 64.86
N ASP A 448 1.72 4.73 63.60
CA ASP A 448 2.75 3.89 62.96
C ASP A 448 3.92 4.74 62.37
N ILE A 449 5.04 4.79 63.10
CA ILE A 449 6.27 5.50 62.72
C ILE A 449 7.25 4.56 61.98
N SER A 450 6.83 3.35 61.56
CA SER A 450 7.70 2.47 60.78
C SER A 450 8.14 3.12 59.45
N GLU A 451 9.31 2.73 58.94
CA GLU A 451 9.81 3.24 57.66
C GLU A 451 8.88 2.85 56.48
N ASP A 452 8.17 1.74 56.63
CA ASP A 452 7.20 1.22 55.66
C ASP A 452 5.79 1.83 55.82
N SER A 453 5.58 2.71 56.82
CA SER A 453 4.27 3.32 57.05
C SER A 453 3.90 4.25 55.90
N GLU A 454 2.61 4.30 55.57
CA GLU A 454 2.12 5.14 54.47
C GLU A 454 2.48 6.61 54.67
N VAL A 455 2.47 7.08 55.92
CA VAL A 455 2.80 8.45 56.30
C VAL A 455 4.30 8.73 56.10
N SER A 456 5.18 7.77 56.42
CA SER A 456 6.63 7.87 56.16
C SER A 456 6.95 7.96 54.66
N VAL A 457 6.26 7.17 53.83
CA VAL A 457 6.43 7.21 52.37
C VAL A 457 5.93 8.55 51.82
N ILE A 458 4.77 9.03 52.29
CA ILE A 458 4.23 10.34 51.89
C ILE A 458 5.18 11.47 52.29
N TYR A 459 5.70 11.47 53.52
CA TYR A 459 6.69 12.44 53.99
C TYR A 459 7.92 12.47 53.07
N SER A 460 8.50 11.30 52.79
CA SER A 460 9.67 11.17 51.92
C SER A 460 9.41 11.69 50.51
N GLN A 461 8.23 11.39 49.94
CA GLN A 461 7.82 11.91 48.64
C GLN A 461 7.61 13.44 48.65
N LEU A 462 7.04 14.00 49.71
CA LEU A 462 6.83 15.44 49.84
C LEU A 462 8.16 16.20 49.98
N VAL A 463 9.07 15.70 50.81
CA VAL A 463 10.43 16.25 50.96
C VAL A 463 11.17 16.19 49.64
N HIS A 464 11.11 15.05 48.93
CA HIS A 464 11.75 14.92 47.62
C HIS A 464 11.13 15.87 46.58
N THR A 465 9.79 16.01 46.56
CA THR A 465 9.08 16.94 45.66
C THR A 465 9.51 18.38 45.92
N ARG A 466 9.62 18.78 47.19
CA ARG A 466 10.12 20.11 47.59
C ARG A 466 11.56 20.34 47.18
N MET A 467 12.43 19.35 47.38
CA MET A 467 13.83 19.43 46.96
C MET A 467 13.94 19.64 45.44
N LEU A 468 13.16 18.89 44.66
CA LEU A 468 13.08 19.05 43.21
C LEU A 468 12.54 20.43 42.80
N GLN A 469 11.49 20.93 43.47
CA GLN A 469 10.96 22.27 43.22
C GLN A 469 11.98 23.37 43.54
N ALA A 470 12.72 23.23 44.65
CA ALA A 470 13.80 24.14 45.01
C ALA A 470 14.92 24.11 43.96
N GLN A 471 15.36 22.93 43.53
CA GLN A 471 16.35 22.77 42.45
C GLN A 471 15.87 23.38 41.13
N LYS A 472 14.60 23.18 40.78
CA LYS A 472 14.00 23.76 39.57
C LYS A 472 13.94 25.29 39.66
N ALA A 473 13.53 25.84 40.79
CA ALA A 473 13.51 27.29 41.03
C ALA A 473 14.91 27.90 40.92
N VAL A 474 15.94 27.22 41.46
CA VAL A 474 17.35 27.60 41.28
C VAL A 474 17.71 27.63 39.79
N SER A 475 17.43 26.55 39.05
CA SER A 475 17.76 26.45 37.62
C SER A 475 17.01 27.49 36.77
N GLU A 476 15.72 27.70 37.00
CA GLU A 476 14.91 28.71 36.33
C GLU A 476 15.44 30.12 36.60
N PHE A 477 15.81 30.41 37.85
CA PHE A 477 16.42 31.69 38.20
C PHE A 477 17.74 31.88 37.48
N GLU A 478 18.63 30.88 37.47
CA GLU A 478 19.92 30.93 36.78
C GLU A 478 19.76 31.13 35.27
N ASN A 479 18.83 30.41 34.64
CA ASN A 479 18.51 30.55 33.23
C ASN A 479 17.88 31.91 32.90
N SER A 480 17.24 32.56 33.87
CA SER A 480 16.68 33.92 33.72
C SER A 480 17.73 35.04 33.81
N ILE A 481 18.93 34.76 34.36
CA ILE A 481 19.99 35.77 34.57
C ILE A 481 20.37 36.49 33.24
N PRO A 482 20.60 35.80 32.11
CA PRO A 482 21.00 36.47 30.87
C PRO A 482 19.94 37.42 30.30
N GLN A 483 18.65 37.09 30.45
CA GLN A 483 17.54 37.93 30.02
C GLN A 483 17.42 39.15 30.94
N LYS A 484 17.37 38.94 32.26
CA LYS A 484 17.35 40.01 33.26
C LYS A 484 18.55 40.94 33.11
N ALA A 485 19.71 40.41 32.74
CA ALA A 485 20.91 41.21 32.44
C ALA A 485 20.75 42.13 31.22
N ARG A 486 20.01 41.70 30.18
CA ARG A 486 19.72 42.57 29.02
C ARG A 486 18.74 43.68 29.38
N GLU A 487 17.71 43.35 30.15
CA GLU A 487 16.73 44.33 30.63
C GLU A 487 17.40 45.37 31.53
N LEU A 488 18.25 44.92 32.44
CA LEU A 488 19.04 45.79 33.31
C LEU A 488 20.05 46.62 32.51
N ALA A 489 20.73 46.06 31.51
CA ALA A 489 21.62 46.80 30.60
C ALA A 489 20.88 47.92 29.83
N SER A 490 19.66 47.65 29.35
CA SER A 490 18.83 48.67 28.69
C SER A 490 18.40 49.78 29.66
N TRP A 491 18.08 49.43 30.90
CA TRP A 491 17.74 50.41 31.94
C TRP A 491 18.96 51.27 32.32
N LEU A 492 20.14 50.65 32.48
CA LEU A 492 21.40 51.35 32.72
C LEU A 492 21.77 52.31 31.57
N HIS A 493 21.46 51.94 30.33
CA HIS A 493 21.69 52.81 29.17
C HIS A 493 20.88 54.11 29.25
N GLN A 494 19.64 54.05 29.77
CA GLN A 494 18.76 55.22 29.91
C GLN A 494 19.19 56.14 31.07
N HIS A 495 19.82 55.59 32.11
CA HIS A 495 20.22 56.30 33.33
C HIS A 495 21.74 56.47 33.45
N LEU A 496 22.44 56.34 32.32
CA LEU A 496 23.91 56.38 32.24
C LEU A 496 24.57 57.62 32.85
N PRO A 497 24.03 58.86 32.70
CA PRO A 497 24.66 60.07 33.23
C PRO A 497 24.75 60.10 34.75
N GLU A 498 23.87 59.39 35.45
CA GLU A 498 23.75 59.43 36.91
C GLU A 498 24.69 58.44 37.61
N LEU A 499 25.23 57.45 36.88
CA LEU A 499 25.86 56.28 37.50
C LEU A 499 27.40 56.26 37.38
N ASP A 500 27.98 57.02 36.45
CA ASP A 500 29.43 57.21 36.23
C ASP A 500 30.28 55.92 36.13
N ILE A 501 29.80 54.93 35.35
CA ILE A 501 30.34 53.56 35.30
C ILE A 501 31.35 53.34 34.15
N ILE A 502 31.33 54.19 33.12
CA ILE A 502 32.00 53.95 31.84
C ILE A 502 33.20 54.87 31.67
N GLU A 503 34.31 54.32 31.20
CA GLU A 503 35.50 55.03 30.76
C GLU A 503 35.51 55.11 29.23
N VAL A 504 35.68 56.32 28.70
CA VAL A 504 35.67 56.59 27.26
C VAL A 504 37.10 56.82 26.80
N GLN A 505 37.59 55.97 25.91
CA GLN A 505 38.91 56.14 25.29
C GLN A 505 38.74 56.72 23.88
N GLU A 506 39.43 57.82 23.58
CA GLU A 506 39.45 58.46 22.27
C GLU A 506 40.62 57.90 21.43
N GLU A 507 40.32 57.21 20.33
CA GLU A 507 41.32 56.88 19.30
C GLU A 507 41.15 57.80 18.09
N GLU A 508 42.23 58.49 17.70
CA GLU A 508 42.35 59.22 16.45
C GLU A 508 42.96 58.30 15.39
N LYS A 509 42.25 58.03 14.29
CA LYS A 509 42.78 57.29 13.13
C LYS A 509 42.87 58.23 11.94
N GLU A 510 44.08 58.42 11.43
CA GLU A 510 44.31 59.11 10.15
C GLU A 510 43.90 58.20 8.98
N VAL A 511 43.08 58.71 8.08
CA VAL A 511 42.68 58.00 6.85
C VAL A 511 43.53 58.56 5.71
N GLU A 512 44.52 57.81 5.25
CA GLU A 512 45.25 58.14 4.02
C GLU A 512 44.37 57.87 2.81
N ASN A 513 43.73 58.92 2.29
CA ASN A 513 43.72 59.31 0.88
C ASN A 513 42.79 60.52 0.63
N LYS A 514 43.43 61.67 0.38
CA LYS A 514 42.94 62.93 -0.23
C LYS A 514 41.72 63.68 0.34
N THR A 515 41.20 63.33 1.53
CA THR A 515 40.47 64.30 2.35
C THR A 515 40.71 63.99 3.83
N ILE A 516 41.43 64.86 4.54
CA ILE A 516 41.66 64.69 5.98
C ILE A 516 40.34 64.98 6.69
N ILE A 517 39.61 63.93 7.07
CA ILE A 517 38.52 64.02 8.04
C ILE A 517 38.98 63.25 9.27
N LEU A 518 39.43 63.98 10.30
CA LEU A 518 39.66 63.44 11.64
C LEU A 518 38.33 62.91 12.19
N LYS A 519 38.11 61.60 12.13
CA LYS A 519 36.99 60.95 12.83
C LYS A 519 37.48 60.55 14.21
N LYS A 520 37.13 61.34 15.23
CA LYS A 520 37.28 60.93 16.64
C LYS A 520 36.44 59.69 16.87
N SER A 521 37.06 58.59 17.28
CA SER A 521 36.35 57.36 17.63
C SER A 521 36.41 57.14 19.13
N HIS A 522 35.24 57.09 19.76
CA HIS A 522 35.08 56.78 21.18
C HIS A 522 34.87 55.27 21.34
N THR A 523 35.73 54.63 22.14
CA THR A 523 35.53 53.25 22.60
C THR A 523 35.14 53.29 24.08
N TYR A 524 34.10 52.54 24.44
CA TYR A 524 33.58 52.48 25.81
C TYR A 524 34.16 51.25 26.52
N SER A 525 34.62 51.44 27.76
CA SER A 525 35.15 50.38 28.64
C SER A 525 34.66 50.56 30.09
N LEU A 526 34.75 49.52 30.92
CA LEU A 526 34.30 49.56 32.32
C LEU A 526 35.40 50.05 33.25
N LYS A 527 35.05 50.90 34.24
CA LYS A 527 35.98 51.33 35.30
C LYS A 527 36.28 50.18 36.27
N LYS A 528 37.50 50.16 36.85
CA LYS A 528 38.10 49.06 37.66
C LYS A 528 37.39 48.61 38.96
N HIS A 529 36.16 49.08 39.25
CA HIS A 529 35.39 48.73 40.46
C HIS A 529 33.90 48.47 40.20
N HIS A 530 33.52 48.05 38.99
CA HIS A 530 32.13 47.87 38.58
C HIS A 530 31.44 46.62 39.16
N ASP A 531 32.15 45.75 39.87
CA ASP A 531 31.63 44.47 40.40
C ASP A 531 31.27 44.48 41.91
N ASN A 532 31.32 45.63 42.59
CA ASN A 532 31.02 45.70 44.03
C ASN A 532 29.51 45.79 44.32
N LEU A 533 28.88 44.67 44.71
CA LEU A 533 27.44 44.60 44.97
C LEU A 533 26.94 45.67 45.95
N ASP A 534 27.70 45.98 47.01
CA ASP A 534 27.29 46.93 48.04
C ASP A 534 27.21 48.36 47.49
N ALA A 535 28.13 48.73 46.59
CA ALA A 535 28.14 50.02 45.92
C ALA A 535 26.99 50.18 44.91
N TRP A 536 26.50 49.06 44.35
CA TRP A 536 25.43 49.03 43.37
C TRP A 536 24.04 48.82 43.97
N SER A 537 23.95 48.18 45.14
CA SER A 537 22.68 47.88 45.82
C SER A 537 21.84 49.13 46.02
N SER A 538 22.45 50.23 46.49
CA SER A 538 21.82 51.55 46.70
C SER A 538 21.46 52.26 45.39
N LYS A 539 22.28 52.09 44.34
CA LYS A 539 22.10 52.73 43.03
C LYS A 539 21.05 52.02 42.16
N LEU A 540 20.85 50.72 42.36
CA LEU A 540 19.93 49.87 41.59
C LEU A 540 18.59 49.62 42.28
N GLN A 541 18.32 50.22 43.45
CA GLN A 541 17.04 50.03 44.17
C GLN A 541 15.81 50.38 43.33
N ASN A 542 15.97 51.33 42.41
CA ASN A 542 14.91 51.80 41.51
C ASN A 542 14.82 50.99 40.21
N ALA A 543 15.75 50.06 39.95
CA ALA A 543 15.73 49.22 38.76
C ALA A 543 14.77 48.04 38.98
N PRO A 544 13.63 47.97 38.26
CA PRO A 544 12.60 46.96 38.51
C PRO A 544 13.07 45.53 38.21
N SER A 545 13.97 45.34 37.23
CA SER A 545 14.57 44.06 36.90
C SER A 545 15.55 43.57 37.98
N PHE A 546 16.33 44.47 38.57
CA PHE A 546 17.25 44.17 39.68
C PHE A 546 16.48 43.81 40.95
N LYS A 547 15.51 44.63 41.35
CA LYS A 547 14.70 44.39 42.56
C LYS A 547 13.94 43.06 42.52
N LYS A 548 13.40 42.70 41.34
CA LYS A 548 12.78 41.39 41.13
C LYS A 548 13.80 40.26 41.23
N ALA A 549 14.99 40.41 40.63
CA ALA A 549 16.06 39.42 40.71
C ALA A 549 16.58 39.24 42.14
N GLU A 550 16.74 40.34 42.88
CA GLU A 550 17.17 40.38 44.27
C GLU A 550 16.14 39.71 45.19
N THR A 551 14.85 40.02 45.03
CA THR A 551 13.77 39.38 45.80
C THR A 551 13.72 37.87 45.53
N THR A 552 13.88 37.46 44.26
CA THR A 552 13.91 36.04 43.89
C THR A 552 15.15 35.34 44.44
N ALA A 553 16.31 36.00 44.43
CA ALA A 553 17.55 35.46 44.98
C ALA A 553 17.51 35.35 46.51
N ILE A 554 16.85 36.28 47.20
CA ILE A 554 16.60 36.22 48.65
C ILE A 554 15.75 34.99 49.00
N GLN A 555 14.73 34.71 48.20
CA GLN A 555 13.84 33.58 48.41
C GLN A 555 14.53 32.23 48.13
N ILE A 556 15.36 32.15 47.09
CA ILE A 556 15.99 30.89 46.66
C ILE A 556 17.24 30.54 47.48
N TYR A 557 18.05 31.54 47.84
CA TYR A 557 19.34 31.35 48.51
C TYR A 557 19.30 31.83 49.97
N HIS A 558 18.16 31.72 50.64
CA HIS A 558 17.99 32.12 52.04
C HIS A 558 19.09 31.52 52.95
N ASP A 559 19.44 30.24 52.71
CA ASP A 559 20.40 29.50 53.53
C ASP A 559 21.85 29.61 53.03
N GLN A 560 22.09 30.27 51.89
CA GLN A 560 23.41 30.37 51.24
C GLN A 560 23.71 31.82 50.82
N PRO A 561 24.09 32.70 51.77
CA PRO A 561 24.30 34.12 51.50
C PRO A 561 25.44 34.39 50.50
N ASP A 562 26.48 33.55 50.50
CA ASP A 562 27.63 33.70 49.61
C ASP A 562 27.25 33.44 48.14
N LYS A 563 26.43 32.42 47.89
CA LYS A 563 25.94 32.13 46.54
C LYS A 563 24.95 33.18 46.04
N LYS A 564 24.12 33.72 46.93
CA LYS A 564 23.25 34.88 46.62
C LYS A 564 24.09 36.05 46.11
N LEU A 565 25.14 36.40 46.85
CA LEU A 565 26.06 37.50 46.52
C LEU A 565 26.75 37.24 45.18
N GLU A 566 27.27 36.03 44.96
CA GLU A 566 27.92 35.63 43.72
C GLU A 566 27.00 35.79 42.49
N LYS A 567 25.74 35.31 42.58
CA LYS A 567 24.80 35.34 41.44
C LYS A 567 24.30 36.75 41.13
N LEU A 568 24.08 37.59 42.14
CA LEU A 568 23.69 38.98 41.93
C LEU A 568 24.86 39.81 41.38
N THR A 569 26.09 39.57 41.84
CA THR A 569 27.29 40.20 41.27
C THR A 569 27.48 39.79 39.80
N ARG A 570 27.28 38.51 39.47
CA ARG A 570 27.29 38.03 38.09
C ARG A 570 26.23 38.70 37.21
N LEU A 571 25.02 38.91 37.74
CA LEU A 571 23.96 39.64 37.02
C LEU A 571 24.40 41.07 36.70
N ILE A 572 24.99 41.79 37.65
CA ILE A 572 25.51 43.15 37.46
C ILE A 572 26.65 43.16 36.42
N HIS A 573 27.59 42.22 36.55
CA HIS A 573 28.70 42.05 35.62
C HIS A 573 28.22 41.78 34.19
N ASP A 574 27.30 40.84 33.99
CA ASP A 574 26.73 40.52 32.68
C ASP A 574 25.97 41.71 32.08
N SER A 575 25.28 42.49 32.93
CA SER A 575 24.52 43.67 32.50
C SER A 575 25.44 44.81 32.06
N THR A 576 26.51 45.07 32.81
CA THR A 576 27.49 46.13 32.52
C THR A 576 28.33 45.79 31.30
N THR A 577 28.75 44.53 31.13
CA THR A 577 29.40 44.06 29.91
C THR A 577 28.49 44.18 28.68
N LYS A 578 27.21 43.82 28.82
CA LYS A 578 26.21 43.99 27.73
C LYS A 578 25.94 45.46 27.39
N LEU A 579 25.91 46.33 28.38
CA LEU A 579 25.77 47.78 28.18
C LEU A 579 26.93 48.34 27.35
N VAL A 580 28.17 47.96 27.67
CA VAL A 580 29.36 48.36 26.90
C VAL A 580 29.28 47.84 25.46
N ALA A 581 28.86 46.59 25.26
CA ALA A 581 28.64 46.04 23.93
C ALA A 581 27.57 46.83 23.13
N LEU A 582 26.46 47.20 23.76
CA LEU A 582 25.40 48.02 23.14
C LEU A 582 25.92 49.41 22.72
N LEU A 583 26.69 50.07 23.59
CA LEU A 583 27.25 51.39 23.31
C LEU A 583 28.27 51.36 22.18
N ASN A 584 29.16 50.37 22.16
CA ASN A 584 30.13 50.17 21.08
C ASN A 584 29.41 49.83 19.75
N GLN A 585 28.36 49.00 19.76
CA GLN A 585 27.57 48.67 18.57
C GLN A 585 26.81 49.89 18.00
N GLN A 586 26.30 50.80 18.85
CA GLN A 586 25.69 52.05 18.40
C GLN A 586 26.72 52.98 17.72
N GLN A 587 27.97 53.01 18.21
CA GLN A 587 29.05 53.75 17.54
C GLN A 587 29.37 53.14 16.18
N GLU A 588 29.46 51.82 16.06
CA GLU A 588 29.71 51.16 14.77
C GLU A 588 28.60 51.43 13.74
N LYS A 589 27.32 51.43 14.15
CA LYS A 589 26.21 51.81 13.26
C LYS A 589 26.27 53.27 12.80
N LYS A 590 26.78 54.18 13.64
CA LYS A 590 27.08 55.58 13.24
C LYS A 590 28.25 55.65 12.24
N ARG A 591 29.18 54.68 12.25
CA ARG A 591 30.30 54.59 11.28
C ARG A 591 29.84 54.14 9.89
N SER A 592 28.74 53.39 9.76
CA SER A 592 28.32 52.71 8.52
C SER A 592 27.19 53.38 7.73
N ALA A 593 26.77 54.61 8.06
CA ALA A 593 25.76 55.34 7.28
C ALA A 593 26.41 56.05 6.06
N PRO A 594 26.02 55.76 4.80
CA PRO A 594 26.59 56.42 3.63
C PRO A 594 25.97 57.81 3.37
N GLU A 595 26.81 58.79 3.02
CA GLU A 595 26.43 60.13 2.53
C GLU A 595 25.53 60.03 1.29
N LYS A 596 24.47 60.85 1.25
CA LYS A 596 23.55 60.98 0.11
C LYS A 596 24.08 62.04 -0.87
N GLU A 597 24.40 61.67 -2.10
CA GLU A 597 24.41 62.59 -3.25
C GLU A 597 22.98 62.78 -3.82
N PRO A 598 22.69 63.90 -4.53
CA PRO A 598 21.33 64.31 -4.83
C PRO A 598 20.73 63.56 -6.03
N THR A 599 19.60 62.90 -5.76
CA THR A 599 18.46 62.57 -6.62
C THR A 599 18.63 62.63 -8.15
N GLU A 600 18.74 61.46 -8.77
CA GLU A 600 18.07 61.15 -10.05
C GLU A 600 17.14 59.94 -9.89
N LEU A 601 15.88 60.10 -10.30
CA LEU A 601 14.81 59.11 -10.23
C LEU A 601 14.97 58.04 -11.32
N LYS A 602 15.24 56.77 -10.94
CA LYS A 602 14.92 55.60 -11.78
C LYS A 602 14.42 54.39 -10.98
N LYS A 603 13.17 54.03 -11.30
CA LYS A 603 12.46 52.72 -11.42
C LYS A 603 12.69 51.58 -10.41
N PRO A 604 11.61 50.85 -10.03
CA PRO A 604 11.62 49.90 -8.92
C PRO A 604 12.39 48.61 -9.28
N ARG A 605 13.22 48.15 -8.35
CA ARG A 605 13.95 46.87 -8.44
C ARG A 605 13.33 45.87 -7.45
N LYS A 606 13.22 44.64 -7.95
CA LYS A 606 12.48 43.47 -7.45
C LYS A 606 12.62 43.18 -5.95
N GLU A 607 11.51 42.75 -5.34
CA GLU A 607 11.47 42.11 -4.03
C GLU A 607 12.41 40.88 -4.01
N VAL A 608 13.34 40.87 -3.07
CA VAL A 608 14.12 39.69 -2.73
C VAL A 608 13.38 39.00 -1.58
N GLU A 609 12.90 37.79 -1.85
CA GLU A 609 12.28 36.91 -0.88
C GLU A 609 13.18 36.73 0.36
N LYS A 610 12.60 36.99 1.53
CA LYS A 610 13.23 36.62 2.80
C LYS A 610 13.19 35.10 2.91
N LYS A 611 14.36 34.46 2.85
CA LYS A 611 14.51 33.05 3.24
C LYS A 611 14.06 32.87 4.70
N PRO A 612 13.24 31.86 5.02
CA PRO A 612 12.84 31.60 6.39
C PRO A 612 14.04 31.09 7.19
N ILE A 613 14.12 31.59 8.43
CA ILE A 613 15.07 31.20 9.46
C ILE A 613 14.73 29.75 9.87
N PHE A 614 15.71 28.85 9.74
CA PHE A 614 15.61 27.47 10.23
C PHE A 614 15.33 27.48 11.74
N THR A 615 14.10 27.09 12.09
CA THR A 615 13.73 26.66 13.44
C THR A 615 13.26 25.21 13.34
N ASN A 616 13.53 24.45 14.40
CA ASN A 616 13.41 23.00 14.54
C ASN A 616 12.15 22.38 13.85
N PRO A 617 12.25 21.33 13.00
CA PRO A 617 11.12 20.84 12.19
C PRO A 617 10.00 20.08 12.93
N GLN A 618 10.11 19.81 14.23
CA GLN A 618 9.22 18.85 14.89
C GLN A 618 7.84 19.37 15.33
N SER A 619 7.55 20.68 15.32
CA SER A 619 6.28 21.20 15.91
C SER A 619 5.28 21.88 14.96
N GLN A 620 5.57 22.05 13.66
CA GLN A 620 4.64 22.77 12.77
C GLN A 620 3.54 21.91 12.12
N SER A 621 3.65 20.57 12.09
CA SER A 621 2.69 19.70 11.39
C SER A 621 1.56 19.10 12.25
N LEU A 622 1.68 19.13 13.58
CA LEU A 622 0.65 18.57 14.48
C LEU A 622 -0.61 19.45 14.52
N LYS A 623 -0.44 20.77 14.62
CA LYS A 623 -1.55 21.71 14.76
C LYS A 623 -2.50 21.70 13.54
N PRO A 624 -2.03 21.71 12.28
CA PRO A 624 -2.90 21.53 11.12
C PRO A 624 -3.64 20.19 11.11
N TYR A 625 -2.97 19.11 11.50
CA TYR A 625 -3.56 17.78 11.60
C TYR A 625 -4.72 17.76 12.61
N LEU A 626 -4.48 18.19 13.85
CA LEU A 626 -5.52 18.26 14.88
C LEU A 626 -6.67 19.21 14.52
N THR A 627 -6.39 20.29 13.80
CA THR A 627 -7.43 21.20 13.30
C THR A 627 -8.33 20.51 12.26
N ALA A 628 -7.75 19.72 11.36
CA ALA A 628 -8.50 18.92 10.40
C ALA A 628 -9.34 17.83 11.10
N VAL A 629 -8.77 17.16 12.10
CA VAL A 629 -9.48 16.17 12.93
C VAL A 629 -10.64 16.81 13.66
N ARG A 630 -10.41 17.94 14.35
CA ARG A 630 -11.45 18.70 15.05
C ARG A 630 -12.60 19.08 14.13
N THR A 631 -12.30 19.68 12.98
CA THR A 631 -13.33 20.11 12.01
C THR A 631 -14.14 18.92 11.50
N SER A 632 -13.47 17.80 11.23
CA SER A 632 -14.12 16.58 10.72
C SER A 632 -14.96 15.88 11.78
N LEU A 633 -14.49 15.81 13.03
CA LEU A 633 -15.27 15.28 14.16
C LEU A 633 -16.49 16.15 14.47
N THR A 634 -16.33 17.47 14.48
CA THR A 634 -17.44 18.40 14.64
C THR A 634 -18.46 18.23 13.51
N ALA A 635 -18.04 17.97 12.28
CA ALA A 635 -18.98 17.67 11.19
C ALA A 635 -19.64 16.28 11.34
N ALA A 636 -18.89 15.28 11.80
CA ALA A 636 -19.35 13.89 11.91
C ALA A 636 -20.35 13.65 13.04
N ILE A 637 -20.22 14.35 14.18
CA ILE A 637 -21.12 14.20 15.34
C ILE A 637 -22.42 14.99 15.08
N CYS A 638 -23.25 14.46 14.19
CA CYS A 638 -24.61 14.92 13.90
C CYS A 638 -25.58 13.77 14.20
N LEU A 639 -25.61 13.36 15.47
CA LEU A 639 -26.32 12.16 15.91
C LEU A 639 -27.78 12.47 16.24
N GLU A 640 -28.67 11.58 15.81
CA GLU A 640 -30.09 11.62 16.14
C GLU A 640 -30.47 10.42 17.03
N ASP A 641 -31.51 10.59 17.85
CA ASP A 641 -32.12 9.47 18.59
C ASP A 641 -32.89 8.58 17.60
N PHE A 642 -32.18 7.60 17.07
CA PHE A 642 -32.68 6.67 16.06
C PHE A 642 -32.54 5.23 16.56
N SER A 643 -33.68 4.54 16.71
CA SER A 643 -33.71 3.13 17.15
C SER A 643 -33.09 2.21 16.09
N SER A 644 -32.37 1.17 16.53
CA SER A 644 -31.71 0.29 15.58
C SER A 644 -32.72 -0.50 14.73
N GLN A 645 -32.48 -0.61 13.43
CA GLN A 645 -33.40 -1.31 12.52
C GLN A 645 -33.32 -2.84 12.67
N LEU A 646 -32.15 -3.38 13.02
CA LEU A 646 -31.93 -4.81 13.16
C LEU A 646 -32.22 -5.32 14.57
N VAL A 647 -32.08 -4.46 15.59
CA VAL A 647 -32.31 -4.81 16.99
C VAL A 647 -33.56 -4.09 17.50
N GLU A 648 -34.71 -4.74 17.34
CA GLU A 648 -35.99 -4.18 17.78
C GLU A 648 -35.96 -3.75 19.26
N ARG A 649 -36.57 -2.58 19.53
CA ARG A 649 -36.80 -1.99 20.86
C ARG A 649 -35.54 -1.52 21.62
N HIS A 650 -34.36 -1.50 20.98
CA HIS A 650 -33.14 -1.00 21.60
C HIS A 650 -32.44 0.00 20.67
N ASN A 651 -32.08 1.17 21.20
CA ASN A 651 -31.23 2.12 20.49
C ASN A 651 -29.78 1.64 20.58
N ARG A 652 -29.43 0.66 19.74
CA ARG A 652 -28.06 0.18 19.59
C ARG A 652 -27.29 1.05 18.57
N PRO A 653 -25.98 1.29 18.79
CA PRO A 653 -25.14 2.03 17.86
C PRO A 653 -25.09 1.34 16.49
N GLU A 654 -25.64 1.96 15.45
CA GLU A 654 -25.73 1.35 14.11
C GLU A 654 -24.36 1.03 13.51
N ILE A 655 -23.32 1.77 13.91
CA ILE A 655 -21.96 1.51 13.44
C ILE A 655 -21.38 0.17 13.95
N GLU A 656 -21.95 -0.41 15.02
CA GLU A 656 -21.53 -1.70 15.58
C GLU A 656 -22.41 -2.88 15.14
N VAL A 657 -23.51 -2.62 14.43
CA VAL A 657 -24.40 -3.65 13.92
C VAL A 657 -23.95 -4.06 12.51
N ASP A 658 -24.09 -5.36 12.19
CA ASP A 658 -23.77 -5.87 10.86
C ASP A 658 -24.83 -5.39 9.84
N ASN A 659 -24.62 -4.20 9.30
CA ASN A 659 -25.51 -3.52 8.36
C ASN A 659 -25.30 -3.96 6.89
N SER A 660 -24.87 -5.21 6.68
CA SER A 660 -24.77 -5.83 5.35
C SER A 660 -26.05 -5.75 4.51
N HIS A 661 -27.20 -5.51 5.15
CA HIS A 661 -28.51 -5.39 4.50
C HIS A 661 -28.96 -3.94 4.28
N ASN A 662 -28.43 -2.95 5.01
CA ASN A 662 -28.85 -1.53 4.96
C ASN A 662 -27.64 -0.57 5.05
N PRO A 663 -26.86 -0.41 3.96
CA PRO A 663 -25.67 0.45 3.97
C PRO A 663 -25.99 1.94 4.10
N GLU A 664 -27.23 2.36 3.86
CA GLU A 664 -27.65 3.77 3.88
C GLU A 664 -27.57 4.43 5.27
N LEU A 665 -27.53 3.63 6.35
CA LEU A 665 -27.41 4.11 7.72
C LEU A 665 -25.96 4.41 8.16
N ILE A 666 -24.99 3.92 7.38
CA ILE A 666 -23.55 4.17 7.59
C ILE A 666 -23.13 5.27 6.62
N LEU A 667 -22.61 6.36 7.17
CA LEU A 667 -22.12 7.48 6.39
C LEU A 667 -20.69 7.19 5.89
N ASN A 668 -20.23 7.97 4.90
CA ASN A 668 -18.91 7.78 4.32
C ASN A 668 -17.81 7.95 5.38
N PRO A 669 -16.96 6.94 5.62
CA PRO A 669 -15.89 7.03 6.59
C PRO A 669 -14.78 7.96 6.08
N VAL A 670 -14.18 8.72 6.99
CA VAL A 670 -13.09 9.65 6.69
C VAL A 670 -11.84 9.21 7.44
N THR A 671 -10.74 9.04 6.71
CA THR A 671 -9.43 8.80 7.32
C THR A 671 -8.56 10.04 7.17
N ILE A 672 -8.01 10.53 8.28
CA ILE A 672 -7.09 11.66 8.30
C ILE A 672 -5.74 11.12 8.77
N CYS A 673 -4.75 11.16 7.89
CA CYS A 673 -3.40 10.67 8.15
C CYS A 673 -2.43 11.85 8.24
N ARG A 674 -1.58 11.83 9.26
CA ARG A 674 -0.35 12.64 9.25
C ARG A 674 0.74 11.86 8.53
N ASN A 675 0.93 10.59 8.92
CA ASN A 675 1.84 9.62 8.32
C ASN A 675 1.14 8.24 8.21
N GLU A 676 1.78 7.23 7.59
CA GLU A 676 1.23 5.85 7.53
C GLU A 676 0.94 5.25 8.91
N ASN A 677 1.75 5.62 9.91
CA ASN A 677 1.69 5.11 11.28
C ASN A 677 0.98 6.05 12.26
N GLU A 678 0.49 7.20 11.82
CA GLU A 678 -0.22 8.17 12.65
C GLU A 678 -1.45 8.66 11.89
N ARG A 679 -2.60 8.05 12.22
CA ARG A 679 -3.85 8.27 11.48
C ARG A 679 -5.07 8.06 12.35
N ILE A 680 -6.15 8.73 11.99
CA ILE A 680 -7.46 8.58 12.63
C ILE A 680 -8.50 8.21 11.57
N LEU A 681 -9.38 7.29 11.93
CA LEU A 681 -10.53 6.87 11.14
C LEU A 681 -11.81 7.30 11.87
N ILE A 682 -12.65 8.06 11.19
CA ILE A 682 -13.94 8.53 11.67
C ILE A 682 -15.00 7.85 10.83
N GLU A 683 -15.85 7.06 11.47
CA GLU A 683 -16.94 6.31 10.84
C GLU A 683 -18.26 6.80 11.44
N PRO A 684 -18.95 7.74 10.76
CA PRO A 684 -20.23 8.24 11.23
C PRO A 684 -21.39 7.31 10.83
N SER A 685 -22.42 7.26 11.67
CA SER A 685 -23.73 6.67 11.39
C SER A 685 -24.82 7.62 11.92
N ILE A 686 -26.09 7.27 11.67
CA ILE A 686 -27.23 8.09 12.08
C ILE A 686 -27.32 8.35 13.60
N ASN A 687 -27.01 7.35 14.44
CA ASN A 687 -27.12 7.43 15.90
C ASN A 687 -25.79 7.25 16.64
N SER A 688 -24.68 7.03 15.92
CA SER A 688 -23.37 6.82 16.53
C SER A 688 -22.22 7.25 15.63
N VAL A 689 -21.08 7.63 16.23
CA VAL A 689 -19.83 7.85 15.53
C VAL A 689 -18.75 7.00 16.18
N ARG A 690 -18.04 6.21 15.37
CA ARG A 690 -16.86 5.47 15.83
C ARG A 690 -15.60 6.20 15.39
N VAL A 691 -14.68 6.41 16.33
CA VAL A 691 -13.44 7.14 16.11
C VAL A 691 -12.28 6.23 16.50
N SER A 692 -11.46 5.83 15.55
CA SER A 692 -10.34 4.92 15.78
C SER A 692 -9.00 5.59 15.49
N ILE A 693 -8.10 5.55 16.46
CA ILE A 693 -6.83 6.27 16.45
C ILE A 693 -5.69 5.26 16.38
N LYS A 694 -4.75 5.53 15.48
CA LYS A 694 -3.46 4.86 15.41
C LYS A 694 -2.39 5.81 15.92
N ILE A 695 -1.78 5.45 17.04
CA ILE A 695 -0.79 6.25 17.77
C ILE A 695 0.57 6.04 17.11
N LYS A 696 1.38 7.09 17.09
CA LYS A 696 2.72 7.04 16.53
C LYS A 696 3.60 6.06 17.31
N GLN A 697 4.28 5.17 16.59
CA GLN A 697 5.20 4.17 17.14
C GLN A 697 6.51 4.26 16.35
N ALA A 698 7.52 4.94 16.90
CA ALA A 698 8.79 5.17 16.20
C ALA A 698 9.77 3.99 16.31
N ASP A 699 9.69 3.22 17.39
CA ASP A 699 10.53 2.05 17.65
C ASP A 699 9.78 0.92 18.38
N GLU A 700 10.43 -0.24 18.50
CA GLU A 700 9.85 -1.44 19.14
C GLU A 700 9.47 -1.20 20.61
N ILE A 701 10.23 -0.35 21.31
CA ILE A 701 9.91 0.03 22.69
C ILE A 701 8.59 0.81 22.72
N GLU A 702 8.43 1.82 21.86
CA GLU A 702 7.16 2.55 21.75
C GLU A 702 6.00 1.64 21.33
N GLN A 703 6.21 0.63 20.47
CA GLN A 703 5.17 -0.35 20.15
C GLN A 703 4.68 -1.10 21.40
N ILE A 704 5.60 -1.56 22.25
CA ILE A 704 5.26 -2.25 23.50
C ILE A 704 4.58 -1.31 24.48
N LEU A 705 5.10 -0.07 24.62
CA LEU A 705 4.54 0.93 25.53
C LEU A 705 3.13 1.35 25.10
N VAL A 706 2.90 1.60 23.81
CA VAL A 706 1.56 1.89 23.28
C VAL A 706 0.63 0.72 23.52
N HIS A 707 1.07 -0.53 23.27
CA HIS A 707 0.26 -1.70 23.57
C HIS A 707 -0.09 -1.81 25.07
N GLN A 708 0.85 -1.54 25.99
CA GLN A 708 0.59 -1.52 27.42
C GLN A 708 -0.37 -0.38 27.82
N PHE A 709 -0.14 0.83 27.33
CA PHE A 709 -0.95 2.02 27.61
C PHE A 709 -2.39 1.85 27.12
N THR A 710 -2.57 1.41 25.87
CA THR A 710 -3.91 1.16 25.31
C THR A 710 -4.62 0.01 26.01
N ARG A 711 -3.91 -1.05 26.40
CA ARG A 711 -4.45 -2.14 27.22
C ARG A 711 -4.87 -1.66 28.62
N PHE A 712 -4.12 -0.74 29.22
CA PHE A 712 -4.46 -0.13 30.51
C PHE A 712 -5.76 0.69 30.42
N LEU A 713 -5.88 1.55 29.40
CA LEU A 713 -7.08 2.36 29.17
C LEU A 713 -8.30 1.50 28.89
N THR A 714 -8.17 0.50 28.02
CA THR A 714 -9.29 -0.39 27.63
C THR A 714 -9.82 -1.23 28.79
N GLN A 715 -8.98 -1.62 29.76
CA GLN A 715 -9.42 -2.29 30.98
C GLN A 715 -10.29 -1.39 31.87
N ARG A 716 -10.09 -0.08 31.81
CA ARG A 716 -10.84 0.94 32.56
C ARG A 716 -11.89 1.64 31.70
N ALA A 717 -12.26 1.07 30.56
CA ALA A 717 -13.22 1.68 29.64
C ALA A 717 -14.59 1.95 30.27
N GLU A 718 -14.97 1.29 31.38
CA GLU A 718 -16.20 1.64 32.12
C GLU A 718 -16.15 3.03 32.77
N ASN A 719 -14.95 3.49 33.17
CA ASN A 719 -14.73 4.84 33.70
C ASN A 719 -14.65 5.89 32.58
N PHE A 720 -14.25 5.47 31.38
CA PHE A 720 -14.18 6.32 30.19
C PHE A 720 -15.45 6.12 29.35
N PHE A 721 -16.49 6.92 29.62
CA PHE A 721 -17.84 6.81 29.03
C PHE A 721 -17.91 6.50 27.53
N ILE A 722 -16.98 7.00 26.72
CA ILE A 722 -16.98 6.85 25.26
C ILE A 722 -15.91 5.88 24.72
N LEU A 723 -15.10 5.25 25.58
CA LEU A 723 -14.00 4.38 25.16
C LEU A 723 -14.49 2.95 24.86
N ARG A 724 -14.01 2.37 23.75
CA ARG A 724 -14.32 0.99 23.39
C ARG A 724 -13.33 0.03 24.06
N ARG A 725 -13.83 -1.07 24.63
CA ARG A 725 -13.00 -2.11 25.29
C ARG A 725 -12.01 -2.82 24.36
N VAL A 726 -12.35 -2.90 23.08
CA VAL A 726 -11.52 -3.53 22.06
C VAL A 726 -11.39 -2.54 20.91
N PRO A 727 -10.19 -2.21 20.43
CA PRO A 727 -10.04 -1.35 19.26
C PRO A 727 -10.43 -2.10 17.97
N ILE A 728 -10.63 -1.36 16.88
CA ILE A 728 -10.80 -1.96 15.55
C ILE A 728 -9.45 -2.50 15.06
N LYS A 729 -9.49 -3.56 14.24
CA LYS A 729 -8.29 -4.13 13.61
C LYS A 729 -7.51 -3.04 12.86
N GLY A 730 -6.22 -2.92 13.16
CA GLY A 730 -5.31 -1.98 12.51
C GLY A 730 -5.23 -0.59 13.17
N TYR A 731 -5.91 -0.40 14.31
CA TYR A 731 -5.86 0.81 15.15
C TYR A 731 -5.58 0.41 16.60
N ASP A 732 -5.05 1.34 17.39
CA ASP A 732 -4.61 1.06 18.77
C ASP A 732 -5.71 1.35 19.80
N ILE A 733 -6.50 2.41 19.56
CA ILE A 733 -7.65 2.81 20.40
C ILE A 733 -8.87 3.11 19.53
N SER A 734 -10.06 2.80 20.04
CA SER A 734 -11.32 3.20 19.43
C SER A 734 -12.26 3.80 20.47
N PHE A 735 -12.94 4.87 20.08
CA PHE A 735 -14.03 5.51 20.82
C PHE A 735 -15.35 5.28 20.10
N LEU A 736 -16.43 5.17 20.86
CA LEU A 736 -17.79 5.05 20.38
C LEU A 736 -18.65 6.15 21.01
N ILE A 737 -19.01 7.13 20.20
CA ILE A 737 -19.92 8.21 20.59
C ILE A 737 -21.32 7.82 20.13
N THR A 738 -22.31 7.95 21.00
CA THR A 738 -23.72 7.64 20.72
C THR A 738 -24.57 8.88 20.93
N ASN A 739 -25.80 8.89 20.43
CA ASN A 739 -26.75 9.97 20.68
C ASN A 739 -26.95 10.23 22.20
N PHE A 740 -26.94 9.17 23.02
CA PHE A 740 -27.00 9.30 24.49
C PHE A 740 -25.85 10.11 25.07
N HIS A 741 -24.64 9.97 24.51
CA HIS A 741 -23.49 10.77 24.95
C HIS A 741 -23.68 12.25 24.59
N THR A 742 -24.27 12.55 23.43
CA THR A 742 -24.55 13.95 23.02
C THR A 742 -25.73 14.57 23.77
N GLU A 743 -26.61 13.77 24.39
CA GLU A 743 -27.65 14.25 25.30
C GLU A 743 -27.10 14.60 26.68
N GLN A 744 -26.10 13.86 27.16
CA GLN A 744 -25.49 14.06 28.48
C GLN A 744 -24.34 15.07 28.48
N MET A 745 -23.60 15.16 27.36
CA MET A 745 -22.39 15.98 27.22
C MET A 745 -22.48 16.88 25.99
N LEU A 746 -21.95 18.10 26.12
CA LEU A 746 -21.85 19.00 24.98
C LEU A 746 -20.95 18.41 23.90
N LYS A 747 -21.42 18.45 22.65
CA LYS A 747 -20.66 18.00 21.47
C LYS A 747 -19.24 18.54 21.44
N ASP A 748 -19.06 19.83 21.71
CA ASP A 748 -17.74 20.46 21.70
C ASP A 748 -16.81 19.88 22.78
N LYS A 749 -17.35 19.47 23.93
CA LYS A 749 -16.57 18.82 25.00
C LYS A 749 -16.12 17.41 24.63
N LEU A 750 -16.94 16.66 23.90
CA LEU A 750 -16.54 15.34 23.37
C LEU A 750 -15.41 15.49 22.33
N VAL A 751 -15.51 16.50 21.46
CA VAL A 751 -14.46 16.80 20.48
C VAL A 751 -13.19 17.28 21.20
N ASP A 752 -13.30 18.19 22.16
CA ASP A 752 -12.18 18.67 22.96
C ASP A 752 -11.45 17.51 23.65
N PHE A 753 -12.19 16.60 24.28
CA PHE A 753 -11.62 15.42 24.92
C PHE A 753 -10.80 14.55 23.96
N ILE A 754 -11.31 14.27 22.75
CA ILE A 754 -10.57 13.47 21.76
C ILE A 754 -9.31 14.20 21.29
N ILE A 755 -9.38 15.52 21.09
CA ILE A 755 -8.24 16.32 20.67
C ILE A 755 -7.18 16.40 21.76
N GLU A 756 -7.59 16.65 23.01
CA GLU A 756 -6.71 16.67 24.18
C GLU A 756 -6.04 15.31 24.38
N PHE A 757 -6.80 14.22 24.26
CA PHE A 757 -6.26 12.87 24.28
C PHE A 757 -5.17 12.67 23.20
N MET A 758 -5.41 13.11 21.97
CA MET A 758 -4.42 13.02 20.88
C MET A 758 -3.19 13.91 21.10
N GLU A 759 -3.33 15.04 21.79
CA GLU A 759 -2.22 15.94 22.13
C GLU A 759 -1.35 15.35 23.26
N GLU A 760 -1.96 14.70 24.24
CA GLU A 760 -1.28 14.20 25.43
C GLU A 760 -0.66 12.80 25.25
N VAL A 761 -1.26 11.94 24.41
CA VAL A 761 -0.82 10.54 24.31
C VAL A 761 0.64 10.40 23.88
N ASP A 762 1.10 11.23 22.93
CA ASP A 762 2.49 11.22 22.47
C ASP A 762 3.47 11.61 23.59
N LYS A 763 3.05 12.56 24.44
CA LYS A 763 3.84 13.02 25.58
C LYS A 763 3.91 11.94 26.65
N GLU A 764 2.80 11.30 26.97
CA GLU A 764 2.73 10.24 27.98
C GLU A 764 3.57 9.02 27.58
N ILE A 765 3.47 8.57 26.32
CA ILE A 765 4.33 7.47 25.81
C ILE A 765 5.81 7.85 25.85
N SER A 766 6.15 9.11 25.52
CA SER A 766 7.53 9.60 25.60
C SER A 766 8.06 9.62 27.04
N GLU A 767 7.23 10.03 28.01
CA GLU A 767 7.56 10.01 29.44
C GLU A 767 7.74 8.59 29.97
N MET A 768 6.84 7.66 29.61
CA MET A 768 6.98 6.23 29.95
C MET A 768 8.29 5.64 29.40
N LYS A 769 8.66 5.99 28.16
CA LYS A 769 9.91 5.56 27.54
C LYS A 769 11.13 6.10 28.27
N LEU A 770 11.11 7.38 28.66
CA LEU A 770 12.19 8.00 29.44
C LEU A 770 12.35 7.30 30.80
N PHE A 771 11.24 7.01 31.49
CA PHE A 771 11.25 6.29 32.75
C PHE A 771 11.82 4.87 32.60
N LEU A 772 11.40 4.14 31.56
CA LEU A 772 11.90 2.80 31.26
C LEU A 772 13.41 2.81 30.98
N ASN A 773 13.89 3.76 30.18
CA ASN A 773 15.31 3.91 29.89
C ASN A 773 16.14 4.31 31.12
N ALA A 774 15.62 5.19 31.97
CA ALA A 774 16.27 5.57 33.22
C ALA A 774 16.42 4.34 34.15
N ARG A 775 15.34 3.55 34.28
CA ARG A 775 15.34 2.32 35.08
C ARG A 775 16.27 1.25 34.51
N ALA A 776 16.29 1.06 33.20
CA ALA A 776 17.21 0.15 32.53
C ALA A 776 18.69 0.54 32.76
N ARG A 777 19.00 1.84 32.75
CA ARG A 777 20.34 2.34 33.06
C ARG A 777 20.75 2.05 34.51
N VAL A 778 19.87 2.31 35.47
CA VAL A 778 20.13 1.99 36.89
C VAL A 778 20.36 0.50 37.09
N ILE A 779 19.57 -0.36 36.43
CA ILE A 779 19.76 -1.81 36.47
C ILE A 779 21.11 -2.19 35.84
N ALA A 780 21.44 -1.66 34.67
CA ALA A 780 22.72 -1.94 34.01
C ALA A 780 23.92 -1.50 34.87
N GLU A 781 23.87 -0.32 35.49
CA GLU A 781 24.88 0.16 36.43
C GLU A 781 25.01 -0.80 37.64
N SER A 782 23.88 -1.20 38.24
CA SER A 782 23.88 -2.16 39.36
C SER A 782 24.35 -3.58 38.99
N TYR A 783 24.28 -3.94 37.71
CA TYR A 783 24.74 -5.24 37.21
C TYR A 783 26.21 -5.22 36.79
N LEU A 784 26.75 -4.03 36.51
CA LEU A 784 28.17 -3.81 36.18
C LEU A 784 29.01 -3.55 37.43
N THR A 785 28.43 -3.05 38.52
CA THR A 785 29.14 -2.85 39.80
C THR A 785 29.80 -4.09 40.43
N PRO A 786 29.36 -5.36 40.20
CA PRO A 786 30.09 -6.53 40.69
C PRO A 786 31.31 -6.93 39.83
N PHE A 787 31.52 -6.29 38.67
CA PHE A 787 32.59 -6.62 37.71
C PHE A 787 33.73 -5.60 37.67
N ASP A 788 33.67 -4.55 38.49
CA ASP A 788 34.78 -3.66 38.87
C ASP A 788 35.23 -3.97 40.31
#